data_AF-A0A1Y6B4Y7-F1
#
_entry.id   AF-A0A1Y6B4Y7-F1
#
_cell.length_a   1.000
_cell.length_b   1.000
_cell.length_c   1.000
_cell.angle_alpha   90.00
_cell.angle_beta   90.00
_cell.angle_gamma   90.00
#
_symmetry.space_group_name_H-M   'P 1'
#
loop_
_entity.id
_entity.type
_entity.pdbx_description
1 polymer ?
#
loop_
_entity_poly.entity_id
_entity_poly.type
_entity_poly.pdbx_seq_one_letter_code
_entity_poly.pdbx_strand_id
1 'polypeptide(L)'
;MGLCALAMGLASLGLAWLGIWLLRGPGDVAAIWLVNGFAMAVLARAPATARLPLALAFLVGVGLANVLADNTPLLALGLGLANLAEVALGALLLRLIHRGEPFLSSLRLTALSLLAVGPCAAVVGASAGALVVALELGVPFGTIWPSWWFADGMGALVLVPLLLLSDRSRWRQLLAPAKQLRVLPLALLVALTCYVGVRYLPYPFIFAEIPLIASAMLLGLFPATLLTLLAAALIVAATLDAPEMVLAGLQRWGPAGFNLPLAVTVSLPVMVGALMDALERQQSALELSRKELSDTMQAAAIGMALVSTSGHWIKVNPALCQLLGYREEELLPLTFQDVTHPDDLELDLANVQALLEGRADTYRMEKRYLRQDGRELWAQLAVSIVRDRDGRPLYFVAQVEDIDQLKRAQEALRESEARWNFALSGSGQGVWDWDLASGTVFFSDTWKGMLGFAPGEIGQDIEEWWSRIHPQDEEWVRVVLQRIAQGRDSRYAIEYRLLDKRHNALWIHDRGMVIERDAAGQPRRLIGTHTDISARKRDEAERRRQSERMALAVAAARVGIWEWHIGSNTLIWDERMYELYGRQPGDGDPPLEYWYNSLHPDDSERALQDVVLAQQGKKPLDTEFRVLWPDGQVRHIRALATVRCDEYGVPVAMTGTNWDITEQRRLADALAEEKELWRVTLHSIGDAVIATDTALVINYMNPVAERLTGWRQAEAQGWPLSTVLVLRDQASGQPLADPVEACLRQGQPVFLQSGAVLIGRNGRAVPVLDSAAPVRAGNGSVIGAVLVLQDLRDLPPARSGAISPPPTAR
;
A
#
# COMPACT_ATOMS: atom_id res chain seq x y z
N MET A 1 -19.73 -1.54 -75.52
CA MET A 1 -20.82 -0.61 -75.87
C MET A 1 -21.59 -1.04 -77.12
N GLY A 2 -20.92 -1.37 -78.24
CA GLY A 2 -21.61 -1.75 -79.49
C GLY A 2 -22.62 -2.91 -79.38
N LEU A 3 -22.27 -3.98 -78.66
CA LEU A 3 -23.18 -5.12 -78.43
C LEU A 3 -24.43 -4.74 -77.61
N CYS A 4 -24.31 -3.84 -76.63
CA CYS A 4 -25.45 -3.37 -75.83
C CYS A 4 -26.39 -2.47 -76.63
N ALA A 5 -25.83 -1.60 -77.48
CA ALA A 5 -26.62 -0.77 -78.39
C ALA A 5 -27.35 -1.63 -79.43
N LEU A 6 -26.69 -2.64 -80.02
CA LEU A 6 -27.32 -3.57 -80.93
C LEU A 6 -28.46 -4.35 -80.26
N ALA A 7 -28.24 -4.87 -79.06
CA ALA A 7 -29.27 -5.57 -78.28
C ALA A 7 -30.46 -4.65 -77.95
N MET A 8 -30.20 -3.40 -77.58
CA MET A 8 -31.24 -2.38 -77.36
C MET A 8 -32.08 -2.15 -78.62
N GLY A 9 -31.43 -1.98 -79.78
CA GLY A 9 -32.12 -1.76 -81.05
C GLY A 9 -32.97 -2.96 -81.48
N LEU A 10 -32.44 -4.19 -81.38
CA LEU A 10 -33.17 -5.42 -81.73
C LEU A 10 -34.35 -5.69 -80.79
N ALA A 11 -34.17 -5.50 -79.49
CA ALA A 11 -35.26 -5.65 -78.51
C ALA A 11 -36.35 -4.59 -78.73
N SER A 12 -35.95 -3.34 -79.00
CA SER A 12 -36.90 -2.25 -79.27
C SER A 12 -37.67 -2.49 -80.57
N LEU A 13 -36.99 -2.98 -81.62
CA LEU A 13 -37.62 -3.40 -82.88
C LEU A 13 -38.69 -4.47 -82.65
N GLY A 14 -38.34 -5.55 -81.93
CA GLY A 14 -39.28 -6.65 -81.66
C GLY A 14 -40.48 -6.21 -80.81
N LEU A 15 -40.26 -5.45 -79.74
CA LEU A 15 -41.33 -4.97 -78.86
C LEU A 15 -42.23 -3.94 -79.57
N ALA A 16 -41.66 -3.02 -80.34
CA ALA A 16 -42.44 -2.04 -81.09
C ALA A 16 -43.25 -2.72 -82.21
N TRP A 17 -42.66 -3.68 -82.93
CA TRP A 17 -43.36 -4.43 -83.98
C TRP A 17 -44.53 -5.24 -83.41
N LEU A 18 -44.33 -5.90 -82.26
CA LEU A 18 -45.42 -6.58 -81.54
C LEU A 18 -46.52 -5.59 -81.12
N GLY A 19 -46.17 -4.42 -80.60
CA GLY A 19 -47.14 -3.39 -80.22
C GLY A 19 -47.97 -2.90 -81.41
N ILE A 20 -47.33 -2.65 -82.56
CA ILE A 20 -48.01 -2.24 -83.79
C ILE A 20 -48.93 -3.36 -84.31
N TRP A 21 -48.48 -4.61 -84.24
CA TRP A 21 -49.30 -5.76 -84.62
C TRP A 21 -50.56 -5.87 -83.75
N LEU A 22 -50.43 -5.69 -82.43
CA LEU A 22 -51.55 -5.68 -81.50
C LEU A 22 -52.53 -4.53 -81.77
N LEU A 23 -52.02 -3.33 -82.06
CA LEU A 23 -52.83 -2.14 -82.41
C LEU A 23 -53.65 -2.33 -83.69
N ARG A 24 -53.17 -3.15 -84.63
CA ARG A 24 -53.86 -3.40 -85.92
C ARG A 24 -54.75 -4.65 -85.90
N GLY A 25 -54.83 -5.35 -84.76
CA GLY A 25 -55.66 -6.54 -84.59
C GLY A 25 -57.16 -6.23 -84.41
N PRO A 26 -58.03 -7.25 -84.51
CA PRO A 26 -59.48 -7.08 -84.32
C PRO A 26 -59.80 -6.71 -82.87
N GLY A 27 -60.53 -5.59 -82.67
CA GLY A 27 -61.12 -5.21 -81.38
C GLY A 27 -60.70 -3.86 -80.80
N ASP A 28 -59.71 -3.17 -81.38
CA ASP A 28 -59.22 -1.84 -80.95
C ASP A 28 -59.01 -1.72 -79.42
N VAL A 29 -58.73 -2.85 -78.76
CA VAL A 29 -58.55 -2.91 -77.31
C VAL A 29 -57.14 -2.43 -77.01
N ALA A 30 -57.07 -1.28 -76.34
CA ALA A 30 -55.86 -0.56 -75.95
C ALA A 30 -54.64 -1.49 -75.71
N ALA A 31 -53.72 -1.51 -76.68
CA ALA A 31 -52.54 -2.36 -76.63
C ALA A 31 -51.51 -1.80 -75.63
N ILE A 32 -50.95 -2.66 -74.78
CA ILE A 32 -49.89 -2.27 -73.84
C ILE A 32 -48.60 -1.99 -74.63
N TRP A 33 -48.07 -0.77 -74.56
CA TRP A 33 -46.88 -0.37 -75.31
C TRP A 33 -45.59 -0.57 -74.50
N LEU A 34 -45.08 -1.81 -74.50
CA LEU A 34 -43.96 -2.23 -73.65
C LEU A 34 -42.60 -1.60 -73.99
N VAL A 35 -42.41 -1.15 -75.24
CA VAL A 35 -41.09 -0.73 -75.74
C VAL A 35 -40.58 0.54 -75.06
N ASN A 36 -41.46 1.49 -74.70
CA ASN A 36 -41.07 2.71 -73.98
C ASN A 36 -40.65 2.37 -72.54
N GLY A 37 -41.44 1.54 -71.83
CA GLY A 37 -41.08 1.04 -70.50
C GLY A 37 -39.74 0.29 -70.46
N PHE A 38 -39.47 -0.55 -71.47
CA PHE A 38 -38.19 -1.24 -71.64
C PHE A 38 -37.04 -0.24 -71.74
N ALA A 39 -37.16 0.70 -72.67
CA ALA A 39 -36.11 1.65 -72.97
C ALA A 39 -35.85 2.62 -71.80
N MET A 40 -36.90 3.06 -71.10
CA MET A 40 -36.81 3.88 -69.89
C MET A 40 -35.96 3.20 -68.82
N ALA A 41 -36.24 1.94 -68.51
CA ALA A 41 -35.52 1.20 -67.48
C ALA A 41 -34.04 0.98 -67.87
N VAL A 42 -33.77 0.64 -69.13
CA VAL A 42 -32.40 0.46 -69.64
C VAL A 42 -31.61 1.77 -69.57
N LEU A 43 -32.19 2.89 -70.02
CA LEU A 43 -31.54 4.20 -69.99
C LEU A 43 -31.40 4.80 -68.59
N ALA A 44 -32.32 4.48 -67.67
CA ALA A 44 -32.22 4.87 -66.27
C ALA A 44 -31.02 4.20 -65.58
N ARG A 45 -30.74 2.93 -65.91
CA ARG A 45 -29.61 2.16 -65.38
C ARG A 45 -28.30 2.39 -66.11
N ALA A 46 -28.33 2.90 -67.34
CA ALA A 46 -27.15 3.06 -68.18
C ALA A 46 -26.19 4.17 -67.63
N PRO A 47 -24.87 3.92 -67.68
CA PRO A 47 -23.87 4.95 -67.38
C PRO A 47 -23.98 6.11 -68.39
N ALA A 48 -23.60 7.31 -67.97
CA ALA A 48 -23.76 8.54 -68.79
C ALA A 48 -23.20 8.39 -70.21
N THR A 49 -22.05 7.72 -70.35
CA THR A 49 -21.35 7.48 -71.61
C THR A 49 -22.09 6.56 -72.58
N ALA A 50 -22.98 5.69 -72.10
CA ALA A 50 -23.71 4.74 -72.94
C ALA A 50 -25.13 5.21 -73.32
N ARG A 51 -25.63 6.28 -72.69
CA ARG A 51 -27.04 6.73 -72.86
C ARG A 51 -27.36 7.18 -74.27
N LEU A 52 -26.53 8.04 -74.86
CA LEU A 52 -26.75 8.55 -76.21
C LEU A 52 -26.71 7.42 -77.27
N PRO A 53 -25.72 6.51 -77.27
CA PRO A 53 -25.73 5.35 -78.16
C PRO A 53 -26.97 4.45 -78.00
N LEU A 54 -27.42 4.21 -76.77
CA LEU A 54 -28.62 3.40 -76.49
C LEU A 54 -29.91 4.09 -76.96
N ALA A 55 -30.01 5.41 -76.75
CA ALA A 55 -31.13 6.22 -77.21
C ALA A 55 -31.24 6.24 -78.74
N LEU A 56 -30.10 6.37 -79.44
CA LEU A 56 -30.05 6.29 -80.90
C LEU A 56 -30.43 4.90 -81.40
N ALA A 57 -29.93 3.83 -80.76
CA ALA A 57 -30.29 2.47 -81.14
C ALA A 57 -31.78 2.16 -80.92
N PHE A 58 -32.38 2.69 -79.85
CA PHE A 58 -33.83 2.65 -79.61
C PHE A 58 -34.60 3.33 -80.74
N LEU A 59 -34.21 4.57 -81.09
CA LEU A 59 -34.85 5.34 -82.17
C LEU A 59 -34.82 4.57 -83.50
N VAL A 60 -33.68 3.98 -83.84
CA VAL A 60 -33.53 3.14 -85.04
C VAL A 60 -34.44 1.91 -84.96
N GLY A 61 -34.48 1.21 -83.82
CA GLY A 61 -35.33 0.03 -83.64
C GLY A 61 -36.83 0.33 -83.81
N VAL A 62 -37.32 1.39 -83.16
CA VAL A 62 -38.72 1.82 -83.26
C VAL A 62 -39.06 2.34 -84.67
N GLY A 63 -38.15 3.10 -85.28
CA GLY A 63 -38.30 3.58 -86.66
C GLY A 63 -38.40 2.42 -87.67
N LEU A 64 -37.52 1.43 -87.56
CA LEU A 64 -37.56 0.23 -88.40
C LEU A 64 -38.85 -0.58 -88.19
N ALA A 65 -39.34 -0.70 -86.95
CA ALA A 65 -40.60 -1.38 -86.69
C ALA A 65 -41.79 -0.72 -87.41
N ASN A 66 -41.81 0.61 -87.45
CA ASN A 66 -42.83 1.38 -88.15
C ASN A 66 -42.72 1.25 -89.68
N VAL A 67 -41.50 1.27 -90.23
CA VAL A 67 -41.29 1.05 -91.66
C VAL A 67 -41.70 -0.36 -92.08
N LEU A 68 -41.38 -1.38 -91.27
CA LEU A 68 -41.82 -2.76 -91.50
C LEU A 68 -43.34 -2.93 -91.38
N ALA A 69 -44.02 -1.98 -90.75
CA ALA A 69 -45.46 -1.92 -90.67
C ALA A 69 -46.06 -0.98 -91.74
N ASP A 70 -45.38 -0.75 -92.85
CA ASP A 70 -45.87 0.04 -94.00
C ASP A 70 -46.15 1.53 -93.69
N ASN A 71 -45.63 2.09 -92.59
CA ASN A 71 -45.69 3.53 -92.35
C ASN A 71 -44.63 4.25 -93.20
N THR A 72 -44.92 5.49 -93.63
CA THR A 72 -43.94 6.29 -94.39
C THR A 72 -42.69 6.57 -93.53
N PRO A 73 -41.50 6.70 -94.13
CA PRO A 73 -40.27 6.99 -93.37
C PRO A 73 -40.36 8.27 -92.52
N LEU A 74 -41.07 9.28 -93.00
CA LEU A 74 -41.29 10.54 -92.28
C LEU A 74 -42.16 10.33 -91.03
N LEU A 75 -43.28 9.60 -91.17
CA LEU A 75 -44.15 9.23 -90.06
C LEU A 75 -43.40 8.35 -89.04
N ALA A 76 -42.65 7.36 -89.53
CA ALA A 76 -41.84 6.46 -88.69
C ALA A 76 -40.79 7.22 -87.86
N LEU A 77 -40.13 8.22 -88.45
CA LEU A 77 -39.17 9.07 -87.74
C LEU A 77 -39.87 9.96 -86.71
N GLY A 78 -40.99 10.60 -87.06
CA GLY A 78 -41.77 11.44 -86.15
C GLY A 78 -42.26 10.68 -84.92
N LEU A 79 -42.81 9.47 -85.12
CA LEU A 79 -43.25 8.60 -84.03
C LEU A 79 -42.07 8.08 -83.18
N GLY A 80 -40.95 7.76 -83.82
CA GLY A 80 -39.72 7.38 -83.11
C GLY A 80 -39.20 8.49 -82.20
N LEU A 81 -39.22 9.74 -82.67
CA LEU A 81 -38.80 10.91 -81.88
C LEU A 81 -39.75 11.20 -80.72
N ALA A 82 -41.06 11.05 -80.92
CA ALA A 82 -42.06 11.17 -79.86
C ALA A 82 -41.82 10.16 -78.73
N ASN A 83 -41.64 8.88 -79.08
CA ASN A 83 -41.32 7.82 -78.13
C ASN A 83 -39.97 8.07 -77.42
N LEU A 84 -38.96 8.57 -78.15
CA LEU A 84 -37.67 8.90 -77.55
C LEU A 84 -37.77 10.04 -76.54
N ALA A 85 -38.59 11.07 -76.80
CA ALA A 85 -38.80 12.17 -75.88
C ALA A 85 -39.42 11.71 -74.55
N GLU A 86 -40.44 10.85 -74.63
CA GLU A 86 -41.03 10.21 -73.46
C GLU A 86 -40.01 9.39 -72.68
N VAL A 87 -39.29 8.50 -73.36
CA VAL A 87 -38.29 7.61 -72.76
C VAL A 87 -37.17 8.41 -72.09
N ALA A 88 -36.71 9.49 -72.72
CA ALA A 88 -35.68 10.36 -72.19
C ALA A 88 -36.15 11.07 -70.90
N LEU A 89 -37.40 11.57 -70.89
CA LEU A 89 -38.00 12.21 -69.72
C LEU A 89 -38.22 11.19 -68.58
N GLY A 90 -38.80 10.03 -68.87
CA GLY A 90 -39.04 8.97 -67.88
C GLY A 90 -37.72 8.48 -67.25
N ALA A 91 -36.69 8.25 -68.06
CA ALA A 91 -35.36 7.89 -67.57
C ALA A 91 -34.70 9.02 -66.75
N LEU A 92 -34.93 10.29 -67.08
CA LEU A 92 -34.46 11.43 -66.30
C LEU A 92 -35.16 11.49 -64.94
N LEU A 93 -36.49 11.40 -64.90
CA LEU A 93 -37.28 11.44 -63.67
C LEU A 93 -36.90 10.29 -62.73
N LEU A 94 -36.76 9.07 -63.24
CA LEU A 94 -36.32 7.91 -62.45
C LEU A 94 -34.95 8.17 -61.78
N ARG A 95 -34.00 8.78 -62.50
CA ARG A 95 -32.69 9.13 -61.92
C ARG A 95 -32.79 10.23 -60.87
N LEU A 96 -33.65 11.23 -61.10
CA LEU A 96 -33.89 12.33 -60.16
C LEU A 96 -34.61 11.90 -58.88
N ILE A 97 -35.46 10.88 -58.97
CA ILE A 97 -36.17 10.31 -57.81
C ILE A 97 -35.21 9.50 -56.94
N HIS A 98 -34.35 8.70 -57.55
CA HIS A 98 -33.53 7.76 -56.79
C HIS A 98 -32.19 8.32 -56.32
N ARG A 99 -31.57 9.34 -56.94
CA ARG A 99 -30.34 10.04 -56.46
C ARG A 99 -29.33 9.20 -55.64
N GLY A 100 -29.01 7.98 -56.09
CA GLY A 100 -28.04 7.09 -55.42
C GLY A 100 -28.66 6.04 -54.47
N GLU A 101 -29.93 6.18 -54.12
CA GLU A 101 -30.72 5.12 -53.46
C GLU A 101 -30.99 3.96 -54.42
N PRO A 102 -31.07 2.71 -53.91
CA PRO A 102 -31.50 1.58 -54.69
C PRO A 102 -32.90 1.82 -55.28
N PHE A 103 -33.13 1.39 -56.53
CA PHE A 103 -34.43 1.52 -57.17
C PHE A 103 -35.54 0.85 -56.35
N LEU A 104 -36.64 1.59 -56.13
CA LEU A 104 -37.83 1.10 -55.39
C LEU A 104 -37.51 0.62 -53.96
N SER A 105 -36.59 1.31 -53.27
CA SER A 105 -36.15 0.96 -51.91
C SER A 105 -37.13 1.35 -50.78
N SER A 106 -38.09 2.24 -51.07
CA SER A 106 -39.08 2.72 -50.11
C SER A 106 -40.43 2.92 -50.78
N LEU A 107 -41.51 2.84 -49.99
CA LEU A 107 -42.87 3.08 -50.45
C LEU A 107 -43.02 4.43 -51.17
N ARG A 108 -42.40 5.48 -50.61
CA ARG A 108 -42.42 6.84 -51.19
C ARG A 108 -41.74 6.87 -52.56
N LEU A 109 -40.55 6.28 -52.68
CA LEU A 109 -39.82 6.25 -53.94
C LEU A 109 -40.54 5.39 -54.99
N THR A 110 -41.15 4.28 -54.58
CA THR A 110 -41.97 3.44 -55.46
C THR A 110 -43.18 4.19 -55.99
N ALA A 111 -43.93 4.88 -55.12
CA ALA A 111 -45.08 5.69 -55.55
C ALA A 111 -44.68 6.82 -56.50
N LEU A 112 -43.61 7.56 -56.20
CA LEU A 112 -43.09 8.59 -57.09
C LEU A 112 -42.63 8.02 -58.43
N SER A 113 -42.03 6.83 -58.44
CA SER A 113 -41.54 6.19 -59.66
C SER A 113 -42.70 5.75 -60.56
N LEU A 114 -43.74 5.13 -59.99
CA LEU A 114 -44.93 4.72 -60.74
C LEU A 114 -45.66 5.93 -61.33
N LEU A 115 -45.78 7.03 -60.59
CA LEU A 115 -46.35 8.28 -61.10
C LEU A 115 -45.49 8.92 -62.19
N ALA A 116 -44.17 8.92 -62.01
CA ALA A 116 -43.24 9.50 -62.97
C ALA A 116 -43.23 8.76 -64.32
N VAL A 117 -43.22 7.43 -64.30
CA VAL A 117 -43.11 6.62 -65.53
C VAL A 117 -44.45 6.24 -66.15
N GLY A 118 -45.51 6.10 -65.35
CA GLY A 118 -46.84 5.81 -65.86
C GLY A 118 -47.51 7.07 -66.43
N PRO A 119 -48.22 7.86 -65.62
CA PRO A 119 -48.99 8.98 -66.13
C PRO A 119 -48.13 10.18 -66.59
N CYS A 120 -47.02 10.52 -65.92
CA CYS A 120 -46.32 11.78 -66.20
C CYS A 120 -45.46 11.76 -67.47
N ALA A 121 -44.59 10.74 -67.65
CA ALA A 121 -43.77 10.64 -68.84
C ALA A 121 -44.64 10.47 -70.10
N ALA A 122 -45.61 9.55 -70.04
CA ALA A 122 -46.50 9.21 -71.16
C ALA A 122 -47.26 10.41 -71.75
N VAL A 123 -47.51 11.50 -70.98
CA VAL A 123 -48.14 12.72 -71.52
C VAL A 123 -47.30 13.32 -72.66
N VAL A 124 -45.98 13.29 -72.54
CA VAL A 124 -45.08 13.84 -73.56
C VAL A 124 -45.08 12.97 -74.81
N GLY A 125 -44.97 11.64 -74.65
CA GLY A 125 -45.00 10.69 -75.75
C GLY A 125 -46.33 10.74 -76.51
N ALA A 126 -47.45 10.63 -75.79
CA ALA A 126 -48.79 10.69 -76.35
C ALA A 126 -49.09 12.01 -77.04
N SER A 127 -48.66 13.15 -76.47
CA SER A 127 -48.90 14.47 -77.09
C SER A 127 -48.08 14.66 -78.37
N ALA A 128 -46.80 14.27 -78.35
CA ALA A 128 -45.96 14.36 -79.53
C ALA A 128 -46.40 13.37 -80.62
N GLY A 129 -46.72 12.13 -80.26
CA GLY A 129 -47.20 11.10 -81.18
C GLY A 129 -48.54 11.44 -81.81
N ALA A 130 -49.53 11.85 -81.00
CA ALA A 130 -50.84 12.28 -81.50
C ALA A 130 -50.74 13.51 -82.40
N LEU A 131 -49.84 14.46 -82.12
CA LEU A 131 -49.59 15.60 -82.99
C LEU A 131 -49.01 15.18 -84.35
N VAL A 132 -48.02 14.27 -84.35
CA VAL A 132 -47.43 13.73 -85.59
C VAL A 132 -48.49 13.03 -86.44
N VAL A 133 -49.33 12.19 -85.83
CA VAL A 133 -50.41 11.50 -86.54
C VAL A 133 -51.47 12.49 -87.04
N ALA A 134 -51.82 13.51 -86.26
CA ALA A 134 -52.79 14.51 -86.68
C ALA A 134 -52.31 15.31 -87.90
N LEU A 135 -51.02 15.64 -87.96
CA LEU A 135 -50.43 16.39 -89.07
C LEU A 135 -50.25 15.54 -90.35
N GLU A 136 -49.81 14.29 -90.21
CA GLU A 136 -49.47 13.43 -91.36
C GLU A 136 -50.67 12.62 -91.89
N LEU A 137 -51.59 12.21 -91.01
CA LEU A 137 -52.73 11.34 -91.35
C LEU A 137 -54.09 12.04 -91.23
N GLY A 138 -54.12 13.29 -90.75
CA GLY A 138 -55.36 14.10 -90.66
C GLY A 138 -56.36 13.64 -89.59
N VAL A 139 -55.96 12.76 -88.67
CA VAL A 139 -56.84 12.24 -87.61
C VAL A 139 -56.89 13.23 -86.44
N PRO A 140 -58.07 13.52 -85.84
CA PRO A 140 -58.14 14.47 -84.73
C PRO A 140 -57.28 14.07 -83.52
N PHE A 141 -56.57 15.04 -82.93
CA PHE A 141 -55.71 14.82 -81.77
C PHE A 141 -56.43 14.10 -80.61
N GLY A 142 -57.65 14.55 -80.28
CA GLY A 142 -58.42 14.05 -79.14
C GLY A 142 -58.92 12.62 -79.29
N THR A 143 -58.93 12.03 -80.49
CA THR A 143 -59.37 10.65 -80.69
C THR A 143 -58.24 9.65 -80.44
N ILE A 144 -56.99 10.06 -80.66
CA ILE A 144 -55.81 9.18 -80.54
C ILE A 144 -55.14 9.32 -79.17
N TRP A 145 -55.05 10.56 -78.67
CA TRP A 145 -54.27 10.88 -77.48
C TRP A 145 -54.60 10.04 -76.23
N PRO A 146 -55.88 9.79 -75.87
CA PRO A 146 -56.20 9.02 -74.66
C PRO A 146 -55.73 7.56 -74.70
N SER A 147 -55.92 6.91 -75.85
CA SER A 147 -55.51 5.51 -76.06
C SER A 147 -53.98 5.39 -76.05
N TRP A 148 -53.29 6.38 -76.63
CA TRP A 148 -51.83 6.44 -76.65
C TRP A 148 -51.24 6.63 -75.25
N TRP A 149 -51.73 7.65 -74.52
CA TRP A 149 -51.29 7.94 -73.16
C TRP A 149 -51.45 6.73 -72.23
N PHE A 150 -52.58 6.02 -72.36
CA PHE A 150 -52.83 4.83 -71.58
C PHE A 150 -51.92 3.66 -71.98
N ALA A 151 -51.74 3.40 -73.27
CA ALA A 151 -50.88 2.35 -73.80
C ALA A 151 -49.43 2.47 -73.30
N ASP A 152 -48.87 3.68 -73.40
CA ASP A 152 -47.51 4.01 -72.96
C ASP A 152 -47.37 3.92 -71.44
N GLY A 153 -48.30 4.53 -70.71
CA GLY A 153 -48.32 4.50 -69.25
C GLY A 153 -48.41 3.08 -68.70
N MET A 154 -49.25 2.23 -69.29
CA MET A 154 -49.37 0.81 -68.90
C MET A 154 -48.10 0.02 -69.20
N GLY A 155 -47.51 0.22 -70.37
CA GLY A 155 -46.26 -0.45 -70.72
C GLY A 155 -45.13 -0.12 -69.75
N ALA A 156 -45.05 1.14 -69.32
CA ALA A 156 -44.12 1.57 -68.29
C ALA A 156 -44.43 0.98 -66.91
N LEU A 157 -45.68 1.00 -66.45
CA LEU A 157 -46.09 0.45 -65.15
C LEU A 157 -45.83 -1.04 -65.02
N VAL A 158 -46.00 -1.82 -66.10
CA VAL A 158 -45.74 -3.26 -66.10
C VAL A 158 -44.24 -3.56 -66.11
N LEU A 159 -43.47 -2.87 -66.96
CA LEU A 159 -42.12 -3.32 -67.28
C LEU A 159 -41.01 -2.59 -66.51
N VAL A 160 -41.19 -1.31 -66.19
CA VAL A 160 -40.16 -0.52 -65.49
C VAL A 160 -39.84 -1.09 -64.11
N PRO A 161 -40.81 -1.41 -63.23
CA PRO A 161 -40.50 -1.95 -61.91
C PRO A 161 -39.70 -3.25 -62.00
N LEU A 162 -40.11 -4.18 -62.86
CA LEU A 162 -39.43 -5.46 -63.06
C LEU A 162 -37.98 -5.25 -63.51
N LEU A 163 -37.75 -4.41 -64.53
CA LEU A 163 -36.43 -4.20 -65.10
C LEU A 163 -35.50 -3.40 -64.16
N LEU A 164 -36.01 -2.48 -63.36
CA LEU A 164 -35.23 -1.78 -62.35
C LEU A 164 -34.83 -2.71 -61.19
N LEU A 165 -35.72 -3.65 -60.83
CA LEU A 165 -35.48 -4.65 -59.79
C LEU A 165 -34.63 -5.85 -60.27
N SER A 166 -34.47 -6.01 -61.58
CA SER A 166 -33.79 -7.16 -62.19
C SER A 166 -32.28 -7.13 -61.96
N ASP A 167 -31.77 -8.12 -61.25
CA ASP A 167 -30.33 -8.35 -61.07
C ASP A 167 -30.02 -9.85 -60.99
N ARG A 168 -28.78 -10.24 -61.32
CA ARG A 168 -28.32 -11.63 -61.39
C ARG A 168 -28.59 -12.39 -60.09
N SER A 169 -28.44 -11.74 -58.93
CA SER A 169 -28.70 -12.35 -57.62
C SER A 169 -30.17 -12.76 -57.47
N ARG A 170 -31.10 -11.86 -57.80
CA ARG A 170 -32.55 -12.10 -57.66
C ARG A 170 -33.05 -13.17 -58.61
N TRP A 171 -32.52 -13.21 -59.83
CA TRP A 171 -32.79 -14.31 -60.76
C TRP A 171 -32.31 -15.66 -60.25
N ARG A 172 -31.10 -15.74 -59.67
CA ARG A 172 -30.60 -16.98 -59.05
C ARG A 172 -31.47 -17.42 -57.87
N GLN A 173 -31.89 -16.48 -57.02
CA GLN A 173 -32.79 -16.77 -55.89
C GLN A 173 -34.17 -17.24 -56.35
N LEU A 174 -34.72 -16.65 -57.42
CA LEU A 174 -36.00 -17.07 -57.99
C LEU A 174 -35.94 -18.49 -58.55
N LEU A 175 -34.81 -18.86 -59.16
CA LEU A 175 -34.56 -20.20 -59.72
C LEU A 175 -34.17 -21.24 -58.68
N ALA A 176 -33.99 -20.86 -57.41
CA ALA A 176 -33.67 -21.81 -56.35
C ALA A 176 -34.89 -22.72 -56.05
N PRO A 177 -34.68 -24.04 -55.85
CA PRO A 177 -35.79 -24.99 -55.64
C PRO A 177 -36.75 -24.58 -54.52
N ALA A 178 -36.22 -24.04 -53.42
CA ALA A 178 -37.02 -23.60 -52.27
C ALA A 178 -37.96 -22.43 -52.60
N LYS A 179 -37.54 -21.47 -53.45
CA LYS A 179 -38.40 -20.37 -53.90
C LYS A 179 -39.38 -20.83 -54.98
N GLN A 180 -38.98 -21.74 -55.87
CA GLN A 180 -39.86 -22.27 -56.92
C GLN A 180 -41.10 -22.96 -56.36
N LEU A 181 -40.97 -23.67 -55.23
CA LEU A 181 -42.09 -24.30 -54.52
C LEU A 181 -43.18 -23.30 -54.08
N ARG A 182 -42.82 -22.02 -53.89
CA ARG A 182 -43.78 -20.95 -53.53
C ARG A 182 -44.25 -20.16 -54.75
N VAL A 183 -43.38 -19.95 -55.74
CA VAL A 183 -43.68 -19.15 -56.93
C VAL A 183 -44.59 -19.89 -57.92
N LEU A 184 -44.35 -21.18 -58.16
CA LEU A 184 -45.10 -21.94 -59.18
C LEU A 184 -46.60 -22.06 -58.89
N PRO A 185 -47.06 -22.35 -57.66
CA PRO A 185 -48.49 -22.40 -57.35
C PRO A 185 -49.18 -21.05 -57.55
N LEU A 186 -48.53 -19.96 -57.14
CA LEU A 186 -49.04 -18.60 -57.34
C LEU A 186 -49.05 -18.21 -58.82
N ALA A 187 -48.03 -18.60 -59.59
CA ALA A 187 -47.99 -18.39 -61.03
C ALA A 187 -49.13 -19.13 -61.74
N LEU A 188 -49.39 -20.38 -61.38
CA LEU A 188 -50.49 -21.18 -61.91
C LEU A 188 -51.85 -20.56 -61.55
N LEU A 189 -52.00 -20.07 -60.30
CA LEU A 189 -53.22 -19.41 -59.85
C LEU A 189 -53.46 -18.08 -60.58
N VAL A 190 -52.43 -17.26 -60.74
CA VAL A 190 -52.50 -16.04 -61.57
C VAL A 190 -52.88 -16.38 -63.00
N ALA A 191 -52.27 -17.41 -63.59
CA ALA A 191 -52.58 -17.81 -64.96
C ALA A 191 -54.03 -18.30 -65.12
N LEU A 192 -54.48 -19.15 -64.19
CA LEU A 192 -55.86 -19.66 -64.17
C LEU A 192 -56.87 -18.53 -64.00
N THR A 193 -56.67 -17.64 -63.03
CA THR A 193 -57.60 -16.54 -62.74
C THR A 193 -57.62 -15.49 -63.84
N CYS A 194 -56.48 -15.18 -64.47
CA CYS A 194 -56.46 -14.28 -65.62
C CYS A 194 -57.19 -14.88 -66.83
N TYR A 195 -56.93 -16.16 -67.14
CA TYR A 195 -57.52 -16.82 -68.31
C TYR A 195 -59.02 -17.11 -68.14
N VAL A 196 -59.42 -17.71 -67.01
CA VAL A 196 -60.82 -18.02 -66.70
C VAL A 196 -61.59 -16.73 -66.39
N GLY A 197 -60.97 -15.80 -65.66
CA GLY A 197 -61.56 -14.54 -65.27
C GLY A 197 -62.01 -13.73 -66.47
N VAL A 198 -61.10 -13.47 -67.43
CA VAL A 198 -61.37 -12.68 -68.65
C VAL A 198 -62.36 -13.36 -69.59
N ARG A 199 -62.61 -14.67 -69.46
CA ARG A 199 -63.51 -15.39 -70.37
C ARG A 199 -64.89 -15.69 -69.80
N TYR A 200 -65.00 -15.88 -68.49
CA TYR A 200 -66.21 -16.45 -67.88
C TYR A 200 -66.71 -15.70 -66.64
N LEU A 201 -65.91 -14.83 -66.02
CA LEU A 201 -66.29 -14.20 -64.76
C LEU A 201 -66.66 -12.72 -64.93
N PRO A 202 -67.70 -12.24 -64.23
CA PRO A 202 -67.97 -10.80 -64.17
C PRO A 202 -66.81 -10.10 -63.43
N TYR A 203 -66.38 -8.93 -63.92
CA TYR A 203 -65.28 -8.16 -63.32
C TYR A 203 -63.94 -8.94 -63.24
N PRO A 204 -63.36 -9.34 -64.38
CA PRO A 204 -62.20 -10.23 -64.46
C PRO A 204 -60.97 -9.74 -63.68
N PHE A 205 -60.79 -8.43 -63.58
CA PHE A 205 -59.67 -7.78 -62.91
C PHE A 205 -59.62 -8.07 -61.40
N ILE A 206 -60.77 -8.19 -60.73
CA ILE A 206 -60.82 -8.49 -59.29
C ILE A 206 -60.24 -9.88 -59.03
N PHE A 207 -60.56 -10.86 -59.88
CA PHE A 207 -60.08 -12.23 -59.75
C PHE A 207 -58.59 -12.37 -60.08
N ALA A 208 -58.07 -11.55 -61.00
CA ALA A 208 -56.64 -11.48 -61.29
C ALA A 208 -55.85 -10.76 -60.17
N GLU A 209 -56.45 -9.76 -59.53
CA GLU A 209 -55.81 -8.93 -58.52
C GLU A 209 -55.54 -9.67 -57.20
N ILE A 210 -56.47 -10.51 -56.73
CA ILE A 210 -56.32 -11.29 -55.49
C ILE A 210 -55.02 -12.12 -55.46
N PRO A 211 -54.73 -13.01 -56.43
CA PRO A 211 -53.50 -13.79 -56.43
C PRO A 211 -52.25 -12.94 -56.68
N LEU A 212 -52.37 -11.80 -57.37
CA LEU A 212 -51.25 -10.86 -57.52
C LEU A 212 -50.90 -10.17 -56.20
N ILE A 213 -51.88 -9.72 -55.41
CA ILE A 213 -51.66 -9.19 -54.05
C ILE A 213 -51.07 -10.28 -53.15
N ALA A 214 -51.62 -11.50 -53.19
CA ALA A 214 -51.07 -12.62 -52.44
C ALA A 214 -49.61 -12.90 -52.83
N SER A 215 -49.27 -12.78 -54.11
CA SER A 215 -47.89 -12.92 -54.57
C SER A 215 -46.96 -11.82 -54.04
N ALA A 216 -47.45 -10.58 -53.96
CA ALA A 216 -46.73 -9.46 -53.38
C ALA A 216 -46.47 -9.64 -51.88
N MET A 217 -47.44 -10.17 -51.14
CA MET A 217 -47.32 -10.44 -49.71
C MET A 217 -46.40 -11.63 -49.40
N LEU A 218 -46.44 -12.69 -50.23
CA LEU A 218 -45.78 -13.97 -49.92
C LEU A 218 -44.40 -14.13 -50.56
N LEU A 219 -44.15 -13.47 -51.70
CA LEU A 219 -42.92 -13.66 -52.49
C LEU A 219 -42.01 -12.43 -52.49
N GLY A 220 -42.52 -11.28 -52.05
CA GLY A 220 -41.86 -9.98 -52.10
C GLY A 220 -42.00 -9.27 -53.45
N LEU A 221 -41.40 -8.10 -53.55
CA LEU A 221 -41.63 -7.17 -54.67
C LEU A 221 -41.22 -7.72 -56.06
N PHE A 222 -40.05 -8.36 -56.17
CA PHE A 222 -39.52 -8.79 -57.47
C PHE A 222 -40.36 -9.90 -58.15
N PRO A 223 -40.69 -11.04 -57.49
CA PRO A 223 -41.57 -12.04 -58.09
C PRO A 223 -42.97 -11.51 -58.40
N ALA A 224 -43.50 -10.59 -57.58
CA ALA A 224 -44.81 -9.97 -57.83
C ALA A 224 -44.82 -9.14 -59.13
N THR A 225 -43.77 -8.35 -59.40
CA THR A 225 -43.65 -7.62 -60.68
C THR A 225 -43.56 -8.56 -61.89
N LEU A 226 -42.93 -9.73 -61.73
CA LEU A 226 -42.85 -10.74 -62.79
C LEU A 226 -44.23 -11.38 -63.06
N LEU A 227 -44.96 -11.72 -62.00
CA LEU A 227 -46.32 -12.25 -62.11
C LEU A 227 -47.32 -11.21 -62.62
N THR A 228 -47.09 -9.94 -62.35
CA THR A 228 -47.87 -8.83 -62.91
C THR A 228 -47.66 -8.70 -64.42
N LEU A 229 -46.42 -8.84 -64.90
CA LEU A 229 -46.14 -8.92 -66.35
C LEU A 229 -46.82 -10.13 -66.99
N LEU A 230 -46.76 -11.30 -66.34
CA LEU A 230 -47.46 -12.50 -66.81
C LEU A 230 -48.98 -12.29 -66.87
N ALA A 231 -49.57 -11.72 -65.82
CA ALA A 231 -50.99 -11.41 -65.76
C ALA A 231 -51.41 -10.44 -66.88
N ALA A 232 -50.66 -9.35 -67.07
CA ALA A 232 -50.91 -8.40 -68.14
C ALA A 232 -50.87 -9.06 -69.53
N ALA A 233 -49.88 -9.93 -69.78
CA ALA A 233 -49.78 -10.67 -71.04
C ALA A 233 -50.96 -11.64 -71.25
N LEU A 234 -51.37 -12.37 -70.20
CA LEU A 234 -52.50 -13.31 -70.27
C LEU A 234 -53.84 -12.61 -70.43
N ILE A 235 -54.04 -11.46 -69.77
CA ILE A 235 -55.25 -10.64 -69.94
C ILE A 235 -55.35 -10.16 -71.39
N VAL A 236 -54.25 -9.66 -71.98
CA VAL A 236 -54.22 -9.27 -73.39
C VAL A 236 -54.52 -10.46 -74.31
N ALA A 237 -53.88 -11.61 -74.10
CA ALA A 237 -54.11 -12.80 -74.91
C ALA A 237 -55.56 -13.32 -74.82
N ALA A 238 -56.13 -13.37 -73.62
CA ALA A 238 -57.51 -13.80 -73.41
C ALA A 238 -58.53 -12.82 -74.02
N THR A 239 -58.21 -11.53 -74.03
CA THR A 239 -59.04 -10.49 -74.65
C THR A 239 -59.09 -10.63 -76.18
N LEU A 240 -57.96 -11.00 -76.81
CA LEU A 240 -57.91 -11.26 -78.25
C LEU A 240 -58.71 -12.51 -78.66
N ASP A 241 -58.77 -13.53 -77.80
CA ASP A 241 -59.51 -14.79 -78.05
C ASP A 241 -61.03 -14.65 -77.79
N ALA A 242 -61.44 -13.80 -76.83
CA ALA A 242 -62.84 -13.66 -76.40
C ALA A 242 -63.25 -12.18 -76.20
N PRO A 243 -63.42 -11.38 -77.28
CA PRO A 243 -63.63 -9.94 -77.17
C PRO A 243 -65.00 -9.53 -76.58
N GLU A 244 -66.00 -10.41 -76.59
CA GLU A 244 -67.39 -10.10 -76.22
C GLU A 244 -67.56 -9.55 -74.80
N MET A 245 -66.79 -10.06 -73.82
CA MET A 245 -66.90 -9.64 -72.43
C MET A 245 -66.22 -8.29 -72.15
N VAL A 246 -65.17 -7.98 -72.92
CA VAL A 246 -64.51 -6.65 -72.92
C VAL A 246 -65.42 -5.61 -73.59
N LEU A 247 -66.13 -5.99 -74.65
CA LEU A 247 -67.13 -5.15 -75.30
C LEU A 247 -68.26 -4.72 -74.35
N ALA A 248 -68.70 -5.58 -73.42
CA ALA A 248 -69.75 -5.24 -72.46
C ALA A 248 -69.34 -4.11 -71.48
N GLY A 249 -68.06 -4.05 -71.09
CA GLY A 249 -67.52 -2.95 -70.28
C GLY A 249 -67.31 -1.66 -71.08
N LEU A 250 -66.84 -1.80 -72.32
CA LEU A 250 -66.66 -0.69 -73.27
C LEU A 250 -68.00 0.00 -73.62
N GLN A 251 -69.10 -0.75 -73.71
CA GLN A 251 -70.43 -0.21 -74.01
C GLN A 251 -70.98 0.74 -72.93
N ARG A 252 -70.58 0.57 -71.67
CA ARG A 252 -71.14 1.34 -70.53
C ARG A 252 -70.25 2.51 -70.09
N TRP A 253 -68.93 2.38 -70.22
CA TRP A 253 -67.96 3.37 -69.70
C TRP A 253 -66.87 3.76 -70.73
N GLY A 254 -67.00 3.33 -71.99
CA GLY A 254 -65.96 3.51 -72.99
C GLY A 254 -64.65 2.81 -72.63
N PRO A 255 -63.52 3.19 -73.25
CA PRO A 255 -62.19 2.62 -72.97
C PRO A 255 -61.79 2.65 -71.48
N ALA A 256 -62.29 3.63 -70.72
CA ALA A 256 -62.01 3.77 -69.30
C ALA A 256 -62.50 2.58 -68.45
N GLY A 257 -63.55 1.89 -68.88
CA GLY A 257 -64.11 0.72 -68.18
C GLY A 257 -63.19 -0.50 -68.15
N PHE A 258 -62.25 -0.60 -69.09
CA PHE A 258 -61.23 -1.66 -69.14
C PHE A 258 -59.87 -1.16 -68.63
N ASN A 259 -59.50 0.06 -69.02
CA ASN A 259 -58.20 0.65 -68.78
C ASN A 259 -57.94 0.95 -67.29
N LEU A 260 -58.91 1.55 -66.58
CA LEU A 260 -58.71 1.89 -65.16
C LEU A 260 -58.55 0.65 -64.26
N PRO A 261 -59.41 -0.40 -64.36
CA PRO A 261 -59.19 -1.63 -63.61
C PRO A 261 -57.84 -2.29 -63.91
N LEU A 262 -57.42 -2.34 -65.18
CA LEU A 262 -56.13 -2.91 -65.56
C LEU A 262 -54.95 -2.14 -64.94
N ALA A 263 -55.00 -0.80 -64.90
CA ALA A 263 -53.98 0.02 -64.25
C ALA A 263 -53.88 -0.24 -62.74
N VAL A 264 -55.02 -0.44 -62.07
CA VAL A 264 -55.07 -0.83 -60.65
C VAL A 264 -54.48 -2.23 -60.46
N THR A 265 -54.91 -3.21 -61.26
CA THR A 265 -54.39 -4.59 -61.21
C THR A 265 -52.87 -4.66 -61.39
N VAL A 266 -52.27 -3.75 -62.17
CA VAL A 266 -50.82 -3.70 -62.37
C VAL A 266 -50.10 -2.92 -61.26
N SER A 267 -50.62 -1.77 -60.84
CA SER A 267 -49.91 -0.89 -59.90
C SER A 267 -50.05 -1.31 -58.43
N LEU A 268 -51.18 -1.89 -58.03
CA LEU A 268 -51.43 -2.24 -56.63
C LEU A 268 -50.50 -3.34 -56.09
N PRO A 269 -50.25 -4.46 -56.80
CA PRO A 269 -49.32 -5.50 -56.33
C PRO A 269 -47.89 -4.97 -56.13
N VAL A 270 -47.45 -4.05 -56.98
CA VAL A 270 -46.13 -3.40 -56.86
C VAL A 270 -46.07 -2.52 -55.60
N MET A 271 -47.16 -1.82 -55.28
CA MET A 271 -47.26 -1.00 -54.07
C MET A 271 -47.27 -1.87 -52.80
N VAL A 272 -48.07 -2.93 -52.79
CA VAL A 272 -48.13 -3.87 -51.65
C VAL A 272 -46.79 -4.56 -51.45
N GLY A 273 -46.13 -5.00 -52.52
CA GLY A 273 -44.80 -5.63 -52.43
C GLY A 273 -43.76 -4.67 -51.85
N ALA A 274 -43.79 -3.39 -52.23
CA ALA A 274 -42.87 -2.39 -51.70
C ALA A 274 -43.15 -2.05 -50.22
N LEU A 275 -44.42 -2.07 -49.79
CA LEU A 275 -44.79 -1.92 -48.39
C LEU A 275 -44.27 -3.10 -47.55
N MET A 276 -44.47 -4.34 -48.02
CA MET A 276 -44.02 -5.54 -47.32
C MET A 276 -42.50 -5.58 -47.19
N ASP A 277 -41.76 -5.33 -48.27
CA ASP A 277 -40.30 -5.22 -48.23
C ASP A 277 -39.83 -4.13 -47.22
N ALA A 278 -40.55 -3.02 -47.09
CA ALA A 278 -40.22 -1.95 -46.15
C ALA A 278 -40.51 -2.36 -44.68
N LEU A 279 -41.63 -3.04 -44.44
CA LEU A 279 -41.99 -3.55 -43.12
C LEU A 279 -41.00 -4.61 -42.64
N GLU A 280 -40.65 -5.58 -43.50
CA GLU A 280 -39.67 -6.61 -43.17
C GLU A 280 -38.31 -6.00 -42.79
N ARG A 281 -37.84 -4.99 -43.54
CA ARG A 281 -36.58 -4.29 -43.21
C ARG A 281 -36.62 -3.59 -41.85
N GLN A 282 -37.74 -2.95 -41.49
CA GLN A 282 -37.89 -2.32 -40.19
C GLN A 282 -37.89 -3.35 -39.05
N GLN A 283 -38.58 -4.47 -39.24
CA GLN A 283 -38.60 -5.55 -38.26
C GLN A 283 -37.21 -6.16 -38.07
N SER A 284 -36.52 -6.51 -39.16
CA SER A 284 -35.16 -7.06 -39.08
C SER A 284 -34.17 -6.08 -38.44
N ALA A 285 -34.28 -4.77 -38.70
CA ALA A 285 -33.43 -3.77 -38.07
C ALA A 285 -33.67 -3.66 -36.56
N LEU A 286 -34.94 -3.71 -36.13
CA LEU A 286 -35.31 -3.73 -34.71
C LEU A 286 -34.83 -4.99 -34.01
N GLU A 287 -34.99 -6.15 -34.64
CA GLU A 287 -34.51 -7.43 -34.10
C GLU A 287 -32.99 -7.46 -33.99
N LEU A 288 -32.27 -6.99 -35.01
CA LEU A 288 -30.81 -6.90 -34.99
C LEU A 288 -30.35 -5.96 -33.87
N SER A 289 -30.92 -4.76 -33.77
CA SER A 289 -30.58 -3.81 -32.72
C SER A 289 -30.87 -4.35 -31.31
N ARG A 290 -32.02 -5.03 -31.13
CA ARG A 290 -32.37 -5.69 -29.85
C ARG A 290 -31.40 -6.81 -29.51
N LYS A 291 -30.99 -7.60 -30.50
CA LYS A 291 -30.03 -8.68 -30.34
C LYS A 291 -28.65 -8.14 -30.01
N GLU A 292 -28.15 -7.15 -30.73
CA GLU A 292 -26.87 -6.48 -30.46
C GLU A 292 -26.81 -5.93 -29.03
N LEU A 293 -27.89 -5.29 -28.54
CA LEU A 293 -27.98 -4.83 -27.17
C LEU A 293 -27.90 -5.98 -26.15
N SER A 294 -28.65 -7.07 -26.40
CA SER A 294 -28.63 -8.26 -25.54
C SER A 294 -27.26 -8.94 -25.53
N ASP A 295 -26.63 -9.09 -26.69
CA ASP A 295 -25.33 -9.74 -26.86
C ASP A 295 -24.23 -8.89 -26.20
N THR A 296 -24.28 -7.56 -26.33
CA THR A 296 -23.34 -6.63 -25.67
C THR A 296 -23.44 -6.75 -24.15
N MET A 297 -24.66 -6.79 -23.60
CA MET A 297 -24.87 -6.98 -22.16
C MET A 297 -24.34 -8.35 -21.68
N GLN A 298 -24.57 -9.42 -22.44
CA GLN A 298 -24.11 -10.77 -22.08
C GLN A 298 -22.59 -10.94 -22.18
N ALA A 299 -21.93 -10.26 -23.11
CA ALA A 299 -20.48 -10.35 -23.32
C ALA A 299 -19.67 -9.40 -22.41
N ALA A 300 -20.31 -8.46 -21.70
CA ALA A 300 -19.62 -7.54 -20.81
C ALA A 300 -18.91 -8.29 -19.67
N ALA A 301 -17.64 -7.95 -19.42
CA ALA A 301 -16.83 -8.55 -18.36
C ALA A 301 -17.23 -8.05 -16.96
N ILE A 302 -17.88 -6.89 -16.88
CA ILE A 302 -18.46 -6.33 -15.66
C ILE A 302 -19.88 -6.85 -15.45
N GLY A 303 -20.31 -6.93 -14.19
CA GLY A 303 -21.70 -7.29 -13.88
C GLY A 303 -22.65 -6.22 -14.40
N MET A 304 -23.65 -6.62 -15.18
CA MET A 304 -24.68 -5.72 -15.70
C MET A 304 -26.06 -6.26 -15.41
N ALA A 305 -26.99 -5.37 -15.05
CA ALA A 305 -28.38 -5.73 -14.84
C ALA A 305 -29.35 -4.63 -15.25
N LEU A 306 -30.56 -5.06 -15.61
CA LEU A 306 -31.75 -4.23 -15.64
C LEU A 306 -32.53 -4.46 -14.35
N VAL A 307 -32.86 -3.38 -13.64
CA VAL A 307 -33.53 -3.42 -12.34
C VAL A 307 -34.83 -2.63 -12.42
N SER A 308 -35.94 -3.15 -11.92
CA SER A 308 -37.20 -2.42 -11.88
C SER A 308 -37.11 -1.19 -10.97
N THR A 309 -38.06 -0.26 -11.12
CA THR A 309 -38.19 0.89 -10.20
C THR A 309 -38.49 0.47 -8.76
N SER A 310 -38.95 -0.77 -8.53
CA SER A 310 -39.15 -1.38 -7.21
C SER A 310 -37.94 -2.16 -6.70
N GLY A 311 -36.83 -2.21 -7.45
CA GLY A 311 -35.58 -2.87 -7.06
C GLY A 311 -35.46 -4.35 -7.45
N HIS A 312 -36.43 -4.92 -8.18
CA HIS A 312 -36.37 -6.31 -8.62
C HIS A 312 -35.47 -6.47 -9.84
N TRP A 313 -34.73 -7.57 -9.92
CA TRP A 313 -33.90 -7.87 -11.08
C TRP A 313 -34.77 -8.29 -12.27
N ILE A 314 -34.72 -7.54 -13.37
CA ILE A 314 -35.45 -7.85 -14.61
C ILE A 314 -34.60 -8.75 -15.52
N LYS A 315 -33.31 -8.45 -15.61
CA LYS A 315 -32.34 -9.21 -16.41
C LYS A 315 -30.95 -9.01 -15.84
N VAL A 316 -30.14 -10.05 -15.85
CA VAL A 316 -28.76 -10.03 -15.34
C VAL A 316 -27.83 -10.69 -16.36
N ASN A 317 -26.57 -10.28 -16.41
CA ASN A 317 -25.59 -10.91 -17.28
C ASN A 317 -24.76 -11.98 -16.53
N PRO A 318 -24.06 -12.87 -17.27
CA PRO A 318 -23.26 -13.93 -16.65
C PRO A 318 -22.18 -13.42 -15.67
N ALA A 319 -21.57 -12.26 -15.97
CA ALA A 319 -20.57 -11.66 -15.10
C ALA A 319 -21.13 -11.28 -13.73
N LEU A 320 -22.35 -10.72 -13.66
CA LEU A 320 -23.01 -10.40 -12.40
C LEU A 320 -23.36 -11.67 -11.60
N CYS A 321 -23.86 -12.69 -12.28
CA CYS A 321 -24.14 -14.00 -11.67
C CYS A 321 -22.88 -14.61 -11.04
N GLN A 322 -21.75 -14.59 -11.76
CA GLN A 322 -20.45 -15.07 -11.21
C GLN A 322 -19.95 -14.20 -10.06
N LEU A 323 -20.14 -12.89 -10.16
CA LEU A 323 -19.74 -11.91 -9.14
C LEU A 323 -20.55 -12.05 -7.85
N LEU A 324 -21.85 -12.38 -7.91
CA LEU A 324 -22.67 -12.59 -6.71
C LEU A 324 -22.74 -14.06 -6.28
N GLY A 325 -22.34 -14.99 -7.15
CA GLY A 325 -22.38 -16.43 -6.90
C GLY A 325 -23.75 -17.08 -7.17
N TYR A 326 -24.76 -16.32 -7.60
CA TYR A 326 -26.10 -16.80 -7.89
C TYR A 326 -26.23 -17.25 -9.34
N ARG A 327 -27.14 -18.20 -9.61
CA ARG A 327 -27.66 -18.41 -10.97
C ARG A 327 -28.67 -17.33 -11.31
N GLU A 328 -28.85 -17.05 -12.60
CA GLU A 328 -29.84 -16.06 -13.08
C GLU A 328 -31.25 -16.36 -12.53
N GLU A 329 -31.66 -17.63 -12.58
CA GLU A 329 -32.97 -18.10 -12.09
C GLU A 329 -33.18 -17.88 -10.58
N GLU A 330 -32.09 -17.81 -9.81
CA GLU A 330 -32.10 -17.59 -8.36
C GLU A 330 -32.02 -16.10 -8.03
N LEU A 331 -31.38 -15.30 -8.89
CA LEU A 331 -31.20 -13.87 -8.70
C LEU A 331 -32.42 -13.07 -9.14
N LEU A 332 -33.09 -13.45 -10.23
CA LEU A 332 -34.27 -12.74 -10.76
C LEU A 332 -35.44 -12.56 -9.77
N PRO A 333 -35.78 -13.53 -8.90
CA PRO A 333 -36.83 -13.36 -7.89
C PRO A 333 -36.44 -12.42 -6.75
N LEU A 334 -35.15 -12.15 -6.56
CA LEU A 334 -34.64 -11.29 -5.50
C LEU A 334 -34.72 -9.82 -5.90
N THR A 335 -34.39 -8.98 -4.93
CA THR A 335 -34.20 -7.55 -5.13
C THR A 335 -32.72 -7.20 -4.91
N PHE A 336 -32.28 -6.03 -5.37
CA PHE A 336 -30.89 -5.62 -5.12
C PHE A 336 -30.64 -5.37 -3.62
N GLN A 337 -31.69 -5.08 -2.85
CA GLN A 337 -31.63 -4.87 -1.42
C GLN A 337 -31.22 -6.16 -0.68
N ASP A 338 -31.67 -7.32 -1.15
CA ASP A 338 -31.39 -8.63 -0.53
C ASP A 338 -29.91 -9.04 -0.62
N VAL A 339 -29.20 -8.54 -1.62
CA VAL A 339 -27.78 -8.84 -1.88
C VAL A 339 -26.85 -7.68 -1.51
N THR A 340 -27.38 -6.60 -0.94
CA THR A 340 -26.60 -5.44 -0.47
C THR A 340 -26.35 -5.56 1.03
N HIS A 341 -25.13 -5.24 1.48
CA HIS A 341 -24.80 -5.26 2.90
C HIS A 341 -25.69 -4.26 3.69
N PRO A 342 -26.21 -4.62 4.89
CA PRO A 342 -27.14 -3.79 5.66
C PRO A 342 -26.66 -2.35 5.92
N ASP A 343 -25.39 -2.17 6.27
CA ASP A 343 -24.81 -0.84 6.53
C ASP A 343 -24.80 0.08 5.28
N ASP A 344 -24.73 -0.50 4.08
CA ASP A 344 -24.59 0.26 2.83
C ASP A 344 -25.95 0.48 2.14
N LEU A 345 -26.99 -0.23 2.60
CA LEU A 345 -28.33 -0.25 1.99
C LEU A 345 -29.04 1.10 2.08
N GLU A 346 -28.96 1.78 3.22
CA GLU A 346 -29.66 3.07 3.43
C GLU A 346 -29.13 4.14 2.46
N LEU A 347 -27.81 4.17 2.24
CA LEU A 347 -27.17 5.10 1.32
C LEU A 347 -27.54 4.78 -0.14
N ASP A 348 -27.58 3.50 -0.52
CA ASP A 348 -27.99 3.09 -1.86
C ASP A 348 -29.45 3.45 -2.16
N LEU A 349 -30.36 3.23 -1.19
CA LEU A 349 -31.76 3.62 -1.31
C LEU A 349 -31.93 5.14 -1.44
N ALA A 350 -31.15 5.95 -0.71
CA ALA A 350 -31.17 7.39 -0.85
C ALA A 350 -30.74 7.85 -2.27
N ASN A 351 -29.72 7.20 -2.84
CA ASN A 351 -29.28 7.45 -4.21
C ASN A 351 -30.34 7.05 -5.24
N VAL A 352 -30.98 5.88 -5.08
CA VAL A 352 -32.09 5.43 -5.93
C VAL A 352 -33.27 6.41 -5.86
N GLN A 353 -33.60 6.91 -4.67
CA GLN A 353 -34.67 7.89 -4.48
C GLN A 353 -34.37 9.20 -5.23
N ALA A 354 -33.11 9.66 -5.19
CA ALA A 354 -32.67 10.84 -5.96
C ALA A 354 -32.81 10.67 -7.49
N LEU A 355 -32.60 9.44 -8.02
CA LEU A 355 -32.87 9.13 -9.43
C LEU A 355 -34.36 9.19 -9.76
N LEU A 356 -35.21 8.59 -8.94
CA LEU A 356 -36.65 8.56 -9.15
C LEU A 356 -37.26 9.96 -9.14
N GLU A 357 -36.79 10.83 -8.25
CA GLU A 357 -37.23 12.22 -8.11
C GLU A 357 -36.62 13.17 -9.16
N GLY A 358 -35.70 12.67 -10.00
CA GLY A 358 -35.07 13.46 -11.07
C GLY A 358 -34.04 14.47 -10.58
N ARG A 359 -33.51 14.31 -9.36
CA ARG A 359 -32.38 15.13 -8.87
C ARG A 359 -31.06 14.73 -9.52
N ALA A 360 -30.97 13.52 -10.04
CA ALA A 360 -29.85 12.99 -10.80
C ALA A 360 -30.35 11.97 -11.83
N ASP A 361 -29.58 11.75 -12.90
CA ASP A 361 -29.85 10.69 -13.89
C ASP A 361 -28.93 9.46 -13.69
N THR A 362 -27.82 9.63 -12.96
CA THR A 362 -26.87 8.57 -12.62
C THR A 362 -26.28 8.77 -11.23
N TYR A 363 -25.80 7.68 -10.60
CA TYR A 363 -24.93 7.74 -9.43
C TYR A 363 -23.86 6.66 -9.47
N ARG A 364 -22.79 6.87 -8.69
CA ARG A 364 -21.71 5.91 -8.47
C ARG A 364 -21.44 5.79 -6.98
N MET A 365 -21.22 4.59 -6.49
CA MET A 365 -20.82 4.35 -5.11
C MET A 365 -19.99 3.06 -4.99
N GLU A 366 -19.16 2.99 -3.96
CA GLU A 366 -18.52 1.75 -3.53
C GLU A 366 -19.37 1.15 -2.41
N LYS A 367 -19.74 -0.12 -2.54
CA LYS A 367 -20.52 -0.82 -1.51
C LYS A 367 -20.15 -2.28 -1.42
N ARG A 368 -20.54 -2.92 -0.31
CA ARG A 368 -20.41 -4.35 -0.10
C ARG A 368 -21.66 -5.08 -0.59
N TYR A 369 -21.43 -6.10 -1.41
CA TYR A 369 -22.43 -7.10 -1.78
C TYR A 369 -22.27 -8.35 -0.92
N LEU A 370 -23.39 -8.98 -0.61
CA LEU A 370 -23.46 -10.29 0.02
C LEU A 370 -23.62 -11.35 -1.06
N ARG A 371 -22.62 -12.22 -1.19
CA ARG A 371 -22.67 -13.38 -2.10
C ARG A 371 -23.60 -14.45 -1.54
N GLN A 372 -24.03 -15.39 -2.40
CA GLN A 372 -24.86 -16.53 -2.00
C GLN A 372 -24.21 -17.41 -0.90
N ASP A 373 -22.88 -17.47 -0.86
CA ASP A 373 -22.11 -18.20 0.16
C ASP A 373 -21.94 -17.42 1.48
N GLY A 374 -22.55 -16.23 1.58
CA GLY A 374 -22.50 -15.35 2.74
C GLY A 374 -21.23 -14.49 2.83
N ARG A 375 -20.31 -14.57 1.85
CA ARG A 375 -19.11 -13.73 1.84
C ARG A 375 -19.44 -12.31 1.38
N GLU A 376 -18.80 -11.35 2.03
CA GLU A 376 -18.81 -9.96 1.60
C GLU A 376 -17.84 -9.74 0.44
N LEU A 377 -18.28 -8.96 -0.54
CA LEU A 377 -17.49 -8.55 -1.70
C LEU A 377 -17.61 -7.03 -1.88
N TRP A 378 -16.49 -6.33 -1.98
CA TRP A 378 -16.51 -4.92 -2.38
C TRP A 378 -16.73 -4.77 -3.88
N ALA A 379 -17.71 -3.96 -4.25
CA ALA A 379 -17.95 -3.61 -5.65
C ALA A 379 -18.15 -2.12 -5.84
N GLN A 380 -17.70 -1.62 -6.98
CA GLN A 380 -18.09 -0.32 -7.48
C GLN A 380 -19.40 -0.47 -8.26
N LEU A 381 -20.45 0.19 -7.78
CA LEU A 381 -21.76 0.24 -8.39
C LEU A 381 -21.91 1.56 -9.16
N ALA A 382 -22.33 1.49 -10.42
CA ALA A 382 -22.81 2.60 -11.20
C ALA A 382 -24.23 2.33 -11.69
N VAL A 383 -25.17 3.25 -11.42
CA VAL A 383 -26.58 3.10 -11.79
C VAL A 383 -27.03 4.28 -12.63
N SER A 384 -27.78 3.99 -13.68
CA SER A 384 -28.43 5.00 -14.55
C SER A 384 -29.92 4.70 -14.69
N ILE A 385 -30.76 5.74 -14.74
CA ILE A 385 -32.21 5.58 -14.93
C ILE A 385 -32.60 5.68 -16.41
N VAL A 386 -33.46 4.78 -16.87
CA VAL A 386 -34.07 4.85 -18.21
C VAL A 386 -35.52 5.31 -18.06
N ARG A 387 -35.91 6.31 -18.86
CA ARG A 387 -37.24 6.92 -18.84
C ARG A 387 -37.98 6.70 -20.16
N ASP A 388 -39.30 6.73 -20.13
CA ASP A 388 -40.14 6.73 -21.33
C ASP A 388 -40.18 8.12 -22.01
N ARG A 389 -40.96 8.25 -23.09
CA ARG A 389 -41.13 9.51 -23.83
C ARG A 389 -41.81 10.61 -23.01
N ASP A 390 -42.53 10.25 -21.96
CA ASP A 390 -43.25 11.16 -21.06
C ASP A 390 -42.43 11.47 -19.80
N GLY A 391 -41.17 11.03 -19.74
CA GLY A 391 -40.24 11.27 -18.64
C GLY A 391 -40.41 10.34 -17.42
N ARG A 392 -41.28 9.32 -17.51
CA ARG A 392 -41.55 8.40 -16.40
C ARG A 392 -40.43 7.35 -16.30
N PRO A 393 -39.93 7.04 -15.09
CA PRO A 393 -38.96 5.96 -14.89
C PRO A 393 -39.49 4.60 -15.36
N LEU A 394 -38.72 3.89 -16.19
CA LEU A 394 -39.04 2.53 -16.64
C LEU A 394 -38.26 1.48 -15.84
N TYR A 395 -36.93 1.62 -15.78
CA TYR A 395 -36.02 0.71 -15.09
C TYR A 395 -34.65 1.39 -14.90
N PHE A 396 -33.81 0.79 -14.07
CA PHE A 396 -32.41 1.16 -13.89
C PHE A 396 -31.51 0.22 -14.66
N VAL A 397 -30.38 0.75 -15.14
CA VAL A 397 -29.24 -0.02 -15.64
C VAL A 397 -28.15 0.03 -14.57
N ALA A 398 -27.85 -1.10 -13.97
CA ALA A 398 -26.80 -1.24 -12.97
C ALA A 398 -25.55 -1.87 -13.60
N GLN A 399 -24.39 -1.30 -13.31
CA GLN A 399 -23.07 -1.83 -13.63
C GLN A 399 -22.31 -2.06 -12.32
N VAL A 400 -21.77 -3.25 -12.15
CA VAL A 400 -21.15 -3.74 -10.91
C VAL A 400 -19.77 -4.27 -11.25
N GLU A 401 -18.75 -3.58 -10.78
CA GLU A 401 -17.34 -3.96 -10.96
C GLU A 401 -16.76 -4.44 -9.63
N ASP A 402 -16.10 -5.59 -9.64
CA ASP A 402 -15.41 -6.13 -8.45
C ASP A 402 -14.17 -5.30 -8.14
N ILE A 403 -14.10 -4.73 -6.94
CA ILE A 403 -12.95 -3.96 -6.44
C ILE A 403 -12.33 -4.58 -5.19
N ASP A 404 -12.67 -5.84 -4.88
CA ASP A 404 -12.21 -6.52 -3.66
C ASP A 404 -10.68 -6.70 -3.66
N GLN A 405 -10.09 -7.05 -4.81
CA GLN A 405 -8.62 -7.11 -4.95
C GLN A 405 -7.97 -5.75 -4.72
N LEU A 406 -8.57 -4.67 -5.22
CA LEU A 406 -8.06 -3.31 -5.06
C LEU A 406 -8.09 -2.90 -3.58
N LYS A 407 -9.20 -3.17 -2.88
CA LYS A 407 -9.34 -2.89 -1.44
C LYS A 407 -8.36 -3.70 -0.60
N ARG A 408 -8.20 -4.99 -0.87
CA ARG A 408 -7.22 -5.84 -0.16
C ARG A 408 -5.78 -5.40 -0.39
N ALA A 409 -5.44 -4.98 -1.61
CA ALA A 409 -4.10 -4.45 -1.90
C ALA A 409 -3.84 -3.13 -1.17
N GLN A 410 -4.83 -2.22 -1.12
CA GLN A 410 -4.74 -0.97 -0.36
C GLN A 410 -4.58 -1.22 1.14
N GLU A 411 -5.35 -2.16 1.71
CA GLU A 411 -5.27 -2.50 3.13
C GLU A 411 -3.94 -3.20 3.46
N ALA A 412 -3.49 -4.14 2.62
CA ALA A 412 -2.20 -4.80 2.79
C ALA A 412 -1.03 -3.80 2.72
N LEU A 413 -1.13 -2.80 1.84
CA LEU A 413 -0.16 -1.72 1.78
C LEU A 413 -0.18 -0.89 3.07
N ARG A 414 -1.36 -0.47 3.54
CA ARG A 414 -1.51 0.25 4.82
C ARG A 414 -0.98 -0.52 6.02
N GLU A 415 -1.31 -1.80 6.14
CA GLU A 415 -0.78 -2.66 7.20
C GLU A 415 0.73 -2.79 7.10
N SER A 416 1.27 -2.95 5.89
CA SER A 416 2.71 -2.98 5.66
C SER A 416 3.34 -1.67 6.16
N GLU A 417 2.87 -0.52 5.68
CA GLU A 417 3.35 0.81 6.09
C GLU A 417 3.25 1.03 7.60
N ALA A 418 2.13 0.64 8.23
CA ALA A 418 1.95 0.72 9.67
C ALA A 418 2.94 -0.19 10.42
N ARG A 419 3.15 -1.43 9.95
CA ARG A 419 4.14 -2.36 10.52
C ARG A 419 5.57 -1.82 10.36
N TRP A 420 5.91 -1.26 9.20
CA TRP A 420 7.22 -0.62 8.96
C TRP A 420 7.44 0.57 9.90
N ASN A 421 6.47 1.47 10.00
CA ASN A 421 6.53 2.63 10.90
C ASN A 421 6.63 2.22 12.38
N PHE A 422 5.90 1.17 12.80
CA PHE A 422 5.96 0.65 14.15
C PHE A 422 7.32 0.01 14.48
N ALA A 423 7.88 -0.80 13.57
CA ALA A 423 9.19 -1.44 13.78
C ALA A 423 10.34 -0.41 13.87
N LEU A 424 10.31 0.63 13.04
CA LEU A 424 11.30 1.71 13.05
C LEU A 424 11.15 2.60 14.29
N SER A 425 9.92 2.99 14.64
CA SER A 425 9.65 3.82 15.84
C SER A 425 9.94 3.06 17.14
N GLY A 426 9.56 1.78 17.22
CA GLY A 426 9.75 0.94 18.39
C GLY A 426 11.21 0.61 18.69
N SER A 427 12.09 0.63 17.68
CA SER A 427 13.55 0.47 17.86
C SER A 427 14.27 1.80 18.13
N GLY A 428 13.54 2.92 18.18
CA GLY A 428 14.12 4.25 18.37
C GLY A 428 15.00 4.70 17.21
N GLN A 429 14.83 4.13 16.01
CA GLN A 429 15.63 4.50 14.84
C GLN A 429 14.98 5.66 14.10
N GLY A 430 15.72 6.76 13.98
CA GLY A 430 15.37 7.85 13.08
C GLY A 430 15.66 7.44 11.64
N VAL A 431 14.72 7.66 10.71
CA VAL A 431 14.92 7.39 9.29
C VAL A 431 15.07 8.71 8.57
N TRP A 432 16.00 8.74 7.61
CA TRP A 432 16.17 9.86 6.71
C TRP A 432 16.25 9.38 5.27
N ASP A 433 15.73 10.19 4.35
CA ASP A 433 15.73 9.94 2.91
C ASP A 433 16.07 11.24 2.19
N TRP A 434 17.22 11.24 1.52
CA TRP A 434 17.81 12.41 0.90
C TRP A 434 17.79 12.26 -0.62
N ASP A 435 17.11 13.18 -1.28
CA ASP A 435 17.22 13.39 -2.73
C ASP A 435 18.35 14.39 -3.02
N LEU A 436 19.42 13.90 -3.64
CA LEU A 436 20.61 14.68 -4.00
C LEU A 436 20.33 15.70 -5.12
N ALA A 437 19.32 15.47 -5.96
CA ALA A 437 19.00 16.35 -7.08
C ALA A 437 18.23 17.60 -6.64
N SER A 438 17.31 17.46 -5.69
CA SER A 438 16.54 18.56 -5.11
C SER A 438 17.19 19.18 -3.86
N GLY A 439 18.07 18.44 -3.18
CA GLY A 439 18.64 18.83 -1.89
C GLY A 439 17.67 18.67 -0.70
N THR A 440 16.49 18.08 -0.92
CA THR A 440 15.47 17.89 0.11
C THR A 440 15.72 16.59 0.88
N VAL A 441 15.54 16.63 2.20
CA VAL A 441 15.69 15.47 3.07
C VAL A 441 14.41 15.26 3.85
N PHE A 442 13.80 14.10 3.69
CA PHE A 442 12.78 13.63 4.60
C PHE A 442 13.43 13.14 5.89
N PHE A 443 12.99 13.65 7.03
CA PHE A 443 13.34 13.14 8.36
C PHE A 443 12.09 12.60 9.05
N SER A 444 12.17 11.37 9.57
CA SER A 444 11.07 10.75 10.32
C SER A 444 10.81 11.47 11.65
N ASP A 445 9.61 11.32 12.20
CA ASP A 445 9.26 11.89 13.50
C ASP A 445 10.14 11.35 14.64
N THR A 446 10.55 10.08 14.55
CA THR A 446 11.50 9.46 15.49
C THR A 446 12.87 10.15 15.44
N TRP A 447 13.34 10.53 14.25
CA TRP A 447 14.59 11.28 14.10
C TRP A 447 14.50 12.66 14.77
N LYS A 448 13.41 13.38 14.52
CA LYS A 448 13.16 14.70 15.12
C LYS A 448 13.04 14.60 16.65
N GLY A 449 12.31 13.60 17.13
CA GLY A 449 12.11 13.32 18.55
C GLY A 449 13.41 12.97 19.27
N MET A 450 14.32 12.20 18.63
CA MET A 450 15.64 11.88 19.18
C MET A 450 16.48 13.12 19.48
N LEU A 451 16.34 14.17 18.67
CA LEU A 451 17.01 15.46 18.88
C LEU A 451 16.20 16.43 19.76
N GLY A 452 15.04 16.00 20.27
CA GLY A 452 14.17 16.79 21.15
C GLY A 452 13.24 17.78 20.44
N PHE A 453 12.95 17.59 19.15
CA PHE A 453 12.07 18.45 18.35
C PHE A 453 10.69 17.83 18.13
N ALA A 454 9.66 18.68 18.09
CA ALA A 454 8.31 18.27 17.71
C ALA A 454 8.17 18.14 16.17
N PRO A 455 7.21 17.32 15.67
CA PRO A 455 6.90 17.26 14.24
C PRO A 455 6.54 18.65 13.70
N GLY A 456 7.36 19.20 12.81
CA GLY A 456 7.16 20.52 12.18
C GLY A 456 7.96 21.67 12.79
N GLU A 457 8.69 21.46 13.89
CA GLU A 457 9.56 22.50 14.50
C GLU A 457 10.91 22.67 13.75
N ILE A 458 11.22 21.74 12.86
CA ILE A 458 12.53 21.58 12.22
C ILE A 458 12.36 21.36 10.71
N GLY A 459 13.26 21.96 9.93
CA GLY A 459 13.26 21.89 8.46
C GLY A 459 13.43 20.48 7.89
N GLN A 460 13.23 20.37 6.57
CA GLN A 460 13.36 19.13 5.78
C GLN A 460 14.38 19.30 4.64
N ASP A 461 15.44 20.06 4.90
CA ASP A 461 16.55 20.23 3.98
C ASP A 461 17.85 19.67 4.59
N ILE A 462 18.84 19.49 3.72
CA ILE A 462 20.14 18.96 4.13
C ILE A 462 20.93 19.96 5.00
N GLU A 463 20.67 21.27 4.87
CA GLU A 463 21.33 22.32 5.64
C GLU A 463 20.93 22.30 7.12
N GLU A 464 19.67 21.95 7.41
CA GLU A 464 19.19 21.74 8.77
C GLU A 464 19.99 20.63 9.48
N TRP A 465 20.23 19.51 8.80
CA TRP A 465 21.10 18.46 9.32
C TRP A 465 22.56 18.94 9.44
N TRP A 466 23.07 19.67 8.45
CA TRP A 466 24.44 20.18 8.45
C TRP A 466 24.72 21.08 9.65
N SER A 467 23.80 22.00 9.95
CA SER A 467 23.90 22.98 11.05
C SER A 467 24.00 22.35 12.45
N ARG A 468 23.64 21.06 12.57
CA ARG A 468 23.58 20.32 13.83
C ARG A 468 24.76 19.41 14.04
N ILE A 469 25.62 19.21 13.05
CA ILE A 469 26.84 18.45 13.27
C ILE A 469 27.72 19.20 14.26
N HIS A 470 28.24 18.49 15.26
CA HIS A 470 29.15 19.09 16.22
C HIS A 470 30.40 19.65 15.49
N PRO A 471 30.90 20.86 15.82
CA PRO A 471 31.96 21.52 15.05
C PRO A 471 33.25 20.72 14.86
N GLN A 472 33.60 19.86 15.83
CA GLN A 472 34.77 18.97 15.75
C GLN A 472 34.57 17.80 14.75
N ASP A 473 33.33 17.47 14.42
CA ASP A 473 33.01 16.33 13.56
C ASP A 473 32.70 16.73 12.11
N GLU A 474 32.41 18.01 11.87
CA GLU A 474 31.97 18.53 10.57
C GLU A 474 32.95 18.20 9.42
N GLU A 475 34.25 18.43 9.63
CA GLU A 475 35.26 18.32 8.57
C GLU A 475 35.38 16.89 8.03
N TRP A 476 35.42 15.89 8.92
CA TRP A 476 35.58 14.50 8.50
C TRP A 476 34.25 13.90 8.00
N VAL A 477 33.10 14.29 8.55
CA VAL A 477 31.78 13.88 8.04
C VAL A 477 31.59 14.34 6.60
N ARG A 478 32.04 15.57 6.27
CA ARG A 478 32.05 16.10 4.90
C ARG A 478 32.80 15.21 3.94
N VAL A 479 33.97 14.70 4.34
CA VAL A 479 34.78 13.79 3.51
C VAL A 479 34.05 12.48 3.21
N VAL A 480 33.34 11.91 4.19
CA VAL A 480 32.58 10.67 4.00
C VAL A 480 31.43 10.87 3.02
N LEU A 481 30.61 11.92 3.21
CA LEU A 481 29.49 12.18 2.32
C LEU A 481 29.94 12.57 0.90
N GLN A 482 31.06 13.28 0.77
CA GLN A 482 31.59 13.63 -0.53
C GLN A 482 32.06 12.40 -1.33
N ARG A 483 32.56 11.35 -0.67
CA ARG A 483 32.88 10.07 -1.32
C ARG A 483 31.64 9.35 -1.83
N ILE A 484 30.54 9.38 -1.07
CA ILE A 484 29.25 8.83 -1.52
C ILE A 484 28.74 9.66 -2.70
N ALA A 485 28.69 10.99 -2.60
CA ALA A 485 28.18 11.87 -3.66
C ALA A 485 28.98 11.75 -4.98
N GLN A 486 30.30 11.48 -4.90
CA GLN A 486 31.14 11.21 -6.07
C GLN A 486 30.98 9.79 -6.64
N GLY A 487 30.09 8.98 -6.06
CA GLY A 487 29.81 7.61 -6.48
C GLY A 487 30.92 6.60 -6.16
N ARG A 488 31.92 6.97 -5.33
CA ARG A 488 33.03 6.07 -4.96
C ARG A 488 32.57 4.96 -4.01
N ASP A 489 31.68 5.31 -3.09
CA ASP A 489 31.07 4.41 -2.14
C ASP A 489 29.55 4.34 -2.35
N SER A 490 28.93 3.21 -2.01
CA SER A 490 27.47 3.03 -2.10
C SER A 490 26.79 2.90 -0.74
N ARG A 491 27.59 2.80 0.34
CA ARG A 491 27.13 2.67 1.72
C ARG A 491 28.18 3.24 2.67
N TYR A 492 27.73 3.79 3.80
CA TYR A 492 28.60 4.23 4.87
C TYR A 492 27.99 3.92 6.24
N ALA A 493 28.84 3.81 7.25
CA ALA A 493 28.44 3.67 8.64
C ALA A 493 29.43 4.47 9.49
N ILE A 494 28.94 5.51 10.16
CA ILE A 494 29.77 6.46 10.93
C ILE A 494 29.17 6.73 12.30
N GLU A 495 30.00 7.15 13.24
CA GLU A 495 29.59 7.59 14.57
C GLU A 495 30.07 9.04 14.76
N TYR A 496 29.14 9.98 14.90
CA TYR A 496 29.45 11.40 15.08
C TYR A 496 28.45 12.05 16.02
N ARG A 497 28.72 13.29 16.41
CA ARG A 497 27.86 14.01 17.34
C ARG A 497 26.91 14.95 16.59
N LEU A 498 25.62 14.84 16.91
CA LEU A 498 24.60 15.83 16.54
C LEU A 498 24.22 16.67 17.77
N LEU A 499 23.88 17.93 17.53
CA LEU A 499 23.40 18.86 18.53
C LEU A 499 21.87 18.75 18.65
N ASP A 500 21.39 18.57 19.87
CA ASP A 500 19.96 18.65 20.19
C ASP A 500 19.45 20.10 20.21
N LYS A 501 18.16 20.25 20.52
CA LYS A 501 17.49 21.55 20.69
C LYS A 501 18.13 22.48 21.71
N ARG A 502 18.85 21.92 22.67
CA ARG A 502 19.52 22.63 23.76
C ARG A 502 21.02 22.76 23.51
N HIS A 503 21.49 22.44 22.30
CA HIS A 503 22.90 22.39 21.90
C HIS A 503 23.77 21.40 22.70
N ASN A 504 23.18 20.36 23.27
CA ASN A 504 23.95 19.24 23.83
C ASN A 504 24.34 18.27 22.71
N ALA A 505 25.53 17.68 22.84
CA ALA A 505 26.01 16.67 21.91
C ALA A 505 25.40 15.29 22.22
N LEU A 506 24.65 14.73 21.27
CA LEU A 506 24.26 13.33 21.24
C LEU A 506 25.17 12.56 20.29
N TRP A 507 25.59 11.38 20.72
CA TRP A 507 26.29 10.45 19.83
C TRP A 507 25.30 9.70 18.96
N ILE A 508 25.46 9.87 17.66
CA ILE A 508 24.61 9.27 16.64
C ILE A 508 25.42 8.27 15.84
N HIS A 509 24.89 7.06 15.73
CA HIS A 509 25.35 6.12 14.72
C HIS A 509 24.48 6.29 13.47
N ASP A 510 25.10 6.74 12.39
CA ASP A 510 24.45 6.92 11.09
C ASP A 510 24.88 5.84 10.12
N ARG A 511 23.90 5.26 9.42
CA ARG A 511 24.11 4.30 8.34
C ARG A 511 23.30 4.71 7.15
N GLY A 512 23.97 5.08 6.06
CA GLY A 512 23.34 5.46 4.80
C GLY A 512 23.72 4.51 3.65
N MET A 513 22.81 4.34 2.70
CA MET A 513 23.07 3.66 1.42
C MET A 513 22.40 4.38 0.24
N VAL A 514 23.01 4.25 -0.94
CA VAL A 514 22.45 4.75 -2.21
C VAL A 514 21.41 3.76 -2.73
N ILE A 515 20.17 4.20 -2.94
CA ILE A 515 19.07 3.36 -3.45
C ILE A 515 18.73 3.63 -4.91
N GLU A 516 19.02 4.83 -5.40
CA GLU A 516 18.79 5.22 -6.80
C GLU A 516 20.01 5.93 -7.36
N ARG A 517 20.31 5.63 -8.62
CA ARG A 517 21.36 6.27 -9.43
C ARG A 517 20.72 6.85 -10.68
N ASP A 518 21.27 7.95 -11.18
CA ASP A 518 20.84 8.55 -12.44
C ASP A 518 21.36 7.79 -13.67
N ALA A 519 20.99 8.25 -14.87
CA ALA A 519 21.40 7.64 -16.13
C ALA A 519 22.92 7.71 -16.39
N ALA A 520 23.64 8.60 -15.70
CA ALA A 520 25.10 8.71 -15.76
C ALA A 520 25.80 7.84 -14.69
N GLY A 521 25.04 7.09 -13.89
CA GLY A 521 25.54 6.23 -12.81
C GLY A 521 25.85 6.96 -11.50
N GLN A 522 25.57 8.27 -11.43
CA GLN A 522 25.78 9.06 -10.22
C GLN A 522 24.66 8.80 -9.19
N PRO A 523 24.95 8.79 -7.88
CA PRO A 523 23.93 8.67 -6.86
C PRO A 523 22.88 9.78 -6.97
N ARG A 524 21.61 9.39 -6.85
CA ARG A 524 20.47 10.31 -6.87
C ARG A 524 19.73 10.36 -5.54
N ARG A 525 19.59 9.21 -4.88
CA ARG A 525 18.82 9.10 -3.64
C ARG A 525 19.54 8.22 -2.62
N LEU A 526 19.66 8.72 -1.40
CA LEU A 526 20.24 8.01 -0.26
C LEU A 526 19.17 7.82 0.81
N ILE A 527 19.14 6.64 1.42
CA ILE A 527 18.35 6.43 2.64
C ILE A 527 19.26 5.95 3.74
N GLY A 528 18.89 6.24 4.97
CA GLY A 528 19.62 5.72 6.11
C GLY A 528 18.87 5.78 7.42
N THR A 529 19.53 5.27 8.44
CA THR A 529 19.04 5.28 9.80
C THR A 529 20.03 5.93 10.75
N HIS A 530 19.49 6.69 11.70
CA HIS A 530 20.18 7.25 12.84
C HIS A 530 19.76 6.51 14.10
N THR A 531 20.74 6.13 14.91
CA THR A 531 20.51 5.52 16.23
C THR A 531 21.27 6.30 17.29
N ASP A 532 20.59 6.70 18.37
CA ASP A 532 21.25 7.30 19.53
C ASP A 532 22.07 6.23 20.28
N ILE A 533 23.38 6.43 20.33
CA ILE A 533 24.35 5.56 21.00
C ILE A 533 24.97 6.26 22.24
N SER A 534 24.38 7.35 22.71
CA SER A 534 24.88 8.13 23.85
C SER A 534 24.89 7.33 25.15
N ALA A 535 23.92 6.43 25.38
CA ALA A 535 23.94 5.51 26.51
C ALA A 535 25.16 4.57 26.44
N ARG A 536 25.37 3.92 25.28
CA ARG A 536 26.49 3.00 25.06
C ARG A 536 27.85 3.67 25.29
N LYS A 537 28.03 4.90 24.79
CA LYS A 537 29.29 5.66 24.99
C LYS A 537 29.52 6.04 26.45
N ARG A 538 28.45 6.35 27.22
CA ARG A 538 28.56 6.61 28.67
C ARG A 538 28.99 5.36 29.44
N ASP A 539 28.42 4.20 29.13
CA ASP A 539 28.75 2.94 29.80
C ASP A 539 30.18 2.49 29.49
N GLU A 540 30.65 2.72 28.27
CA GLU A 540 32.03 2.45 27.87
C GLU A 540 33.03 3.37 28.60
N ALA A 541 32.73 4.66 28.70
CA ALA A 541 33.56 5.62 29.43
C ALA A 541 33.59 5.32 30.94
N GLU A 542 32.48 4.92 31.54
CA GLU A 542 32.41 4.56 32.96
C GLU A 542 33.22 3.28 33.26
N ARG A 543 33.08 2.23 32.44
CA ARG A 543 33.90 1.01 32.58
C ARG A 543 35.39 1.33 32.48
N ARG A 544 35.79 2.19 31.55
CA ARG A 544 37.18 2.60 31.40
C ARG A 544 37.69 3.34 32.64
N ARG A 545 36.91 4.29 33.17
CA ARG A 545 37.26 5.02 34.41
C ARG A 545 37.36 4.08 35.62
N GLN A 546 36.49 3.09 35.73
CA GLN A 546 36.55 2.09 36.80
C GLN A 546 37.80 1.23 36.71
N SER A 547 38.17 0.79 35.50
CA SER A 547 39.40 0.03 35.27
C SER A 547 40.66 0.85 35.62
N GLU A 548 40.73 2.11 35.19
CA GLU A 548 41.84 3.02 35.52
C GLU A 548 41.94 3.28 37.04
N ARG A 549 40.80 3.48 37.72
CA ARG A 549 40.75 3.63 39.19
C ARG A 549 41.20 2.38 39.93
N MET A 550 40.79 1.19 39.47
CA MET A 550 41.19 -0.08 40.07
C MET A 550 42.70 -0.30 39.95
N ALA A 551 43.27 -0.03 38.77
CA ALA A 551 44.71 -0.12 38.55
C ALA A 551 45.50 0.82 39.48
N LEU A 552 45.03 2.06 39.65
CA LEU A 552 45.64 3.02 40.58
C LEU A 552 45.54 2.59 42.05
N ALA A 553 44.40 2.02 42.48
CA ALA A 553 44.20 1.55 43.85
C ALA A 553 45.14 0.38 44.21
N VAL A 554 45.29 -0.59 43.30
CA VAL A 554 46.24 -1.71 43.46
C VAL A 554 47.68 -1.21 43.54
N ALA A 555 48.08 -0.30 42.64
CA ALA A 555 49.42 0.26 42.61
C ALA A 555 49.75 1.05 43.90
N ALA A 556 48.81 1.85 44.41
CA ALA A 556 48.99 2.65 45.62
C ALA A 556 49.08 1.80 46.90
N ALA A 557 48.35 0.69 46.97
CA ALA A 557 48.32 -0.19 48.15
C ALA A 557 49.58 -1.06 48.32
N ARG A 558 50.49 -1.07 47.33
CA ARG A 558 51.71 -1.93 47.31
C ARG A 558 51.42 -3.41 47.54
N VAL A 559 50.25 -3.85 47.12
CA VAL A 559 49.80 -5.24 47.22
C VAL A 559 50.16 -5.97 45.93
N GLY A 560 50.76 -7.16 46.04
CA GLY A 560 51.00 -8.05 44.91
C GLY A 560 49.81 -8.96 44.67
N ILE A 561 49.41 -9.12 43.42
CA ILE A 561 48.31 -10.00 42.98
C ILE A 561 48.90 -11.28 42.41
N TRP A 562 48.32 -12.41 42.81
CA TRP A 562 48.66 -13.71 42.27
C TRP A 562 47.41 -14.52 41.91
N GLU A 563 47.52 -15.35 40.87
CA GLU A 563 46.51 -16.34 40.50
C GLU A 563 47.18 -17.70 40.33
N TRP A 564 46.67 -18.70 41.03
CA TRP A 564 47.11 -20.08 40.90
C TRP A 564 46.04 -20.90 40.20
N HIS A 565 46.35 -21.39 39.01
CA HIS A 565 45.53 -22.37 38.31
C HIS A 565 45.82 -23.77 38.85
N ILE A 566 44.85 -24.32 39.57
CA ILE A 566 44.98 -25.55 40.36
C ILE A 566 45.22 -26.76 39.45
N GLY A 567 44.48 -26.86 38.35
CA GLY A 567 44.54 -28.04 37.45
C GLY A 567 45.85 -28.16 36.67
N SER A 568 46.46 -27.04 36.27
CA SER A 568 47.73 -27.01 35.55
C SER A 568 48.94 -26.78 36.45
N ASN A 569 48.71 -26.54 37.74
CA ASN A 569 49.70 -26.07 38.72
C ASN A 569 50.52 -24.88 38.18
N THR A 570 49.84 -23.87 37.64
CA THR A 570 50.48 -22.67 37.05
C THR A 570 50.21 -21.47 37.94
N LEU A 571 51.26 -20.83 38.44
CA LEU A 571 51.19 -19.67 39.33
C LEU A 571 51.57 -18.41 38.54
N ILE A 572 50.61 -17.51 38.39
CA ILE A 572 50.75 -16.21 37.72
C ILE A 572 50.95 -15.16 38.80
N TRP A 573 52.07 -14.45 38.72
CA TRP A 573 52.44 -13.35 39.61
C TRP A 573 52.47 -12.03 38.84
N ASP A 574 51.93 -10.98 39.42
CA ASP A 574 52.19 -9.63 38.92
C ASP A 574 53.62 -9.17 39.27
N GLU A 575 54.06 -8.06 38.69
CA GLU A 575 55.39 -7.49 38.92
C GLU A 575 55.67 -7.26 40.42
N ARG A 576 54.66 -6.85 41.18
CA ARG A 576 54.78 -6.59 42.62
C ARG A 576 54.99 -7.86 43.43
N MET A 577 54.39 -8.99 43.05
CA MET A 577 54.65 -10.28 43.68
C MET A 577 56.11 -10.68 43.54
N TYR A 578 56.74 -10.45 42.38
CA TYR A 578 58.19 -10.70 42.25
C TYR A 578 59.01 -9.79 43.18
N GLU A 579 58.65 -8.51 43.31
CA GLU A 579 59.31 -7.59 44.24
C GLU A 579 59.16 -8.00 45.72
N LEU A 580 57.96 -8.41 46.16
CA LEU A 580 57.68 -8.80 47.55
C LEU A 580 58.52 -10.00 48.00
N TYR A 581 58.86 -10.88 47.06
CA TYR A 581 59.65 -12.09 47.29
C TYR A 581 61.12 -11.92 46.92
N GLY A 582 61.54 -10.73 46.45
CA GLY A 582 62.93 -10.44 46.09
C GLY A 582 63.42 -11.23 44.87
N ARG A 583 62.52 -11.59 43.95
CA ARG A 583 62.82 -12.42 42.76
C ARG A 583 62.59 -11.62 41.47
N GLN A 584 63.12 -12.13 40.36
CA GLN A 584 62.86 -11.60 39.03
C GLN A 584 61.93 -12.52 38.24
N PRO A 585 61.10 -11.99 37.32
CA PRO A 585 60.30 -12.80 36.40
C PRO A 585 61.20 -13.70 35.54
N GLY A 586 60.85 -14.98 35.41
CA GLY A 586 61.51 -15.92 34.51
C GLY A 586 60.80 -16.02 33.15
N ASP A 587 61.31 -16.86 32.24
CA ASP A 587 60.74 -17.08 30.89
C ASP A 587 59.40 -17.85 30.87
N GLY A 588 58.81 -18.16 32.04
CA GLY A 588 57.52 -18.83 32.14
C GLY A 588 56.93 -18.81 33.56
N ASP A 589 55.64 -19.12 33.64
CA ASP A 589 54.89 -19.12 34.91
C ASP A 589 55.33 -20.29 35.80
N PRO A 590 55.81 -20.02 37.03
CA PRO A 590 56.29 -21.07 37.92
C PRO A 590 55.14 -21.93 38.50
N PRO A 591 55.44 -23.12 39.05
CA PRO A 591 54.45 -23.90 39.78
C PRO A 591 54.32 -23.45 41.25
N LEU A 592 53.30 -23.91 41.99
CA LEU A 592 53.04 -23.47 43.38
C LEU A 592 54.24 -23.68 44.32
N GLU A 593 55.06 -24.69 44.04
CA GLU A 593 56.29 -25.01 44.77
C GLU A 593 57.28 -23.84 44.77
N TYR A 594 57.22 -22.95 43.78
CA TYR A 594 58.03 -21.74 43.72
C TYR A 594 57.72 -20.75 44.86
N TRP A 595 56.44 -20.60 45.20
CA TRP A 595 56.03 -19.87 46.39
C TRP A 595 56.46 -20.61 47.66
N TYR A 596 56.17 -21.92 47.75
CA TYR A 596 56.50 -22.75 48.92
C TYR A 596 57.99 -22.70 49.28
N ASN A 597 58.88 -22.80 48.29
CA ASN A 597 60.33 -22.75 48.47
C ASN A 597 60.86 -21.37 48.88
N SER A 598 60.03 -20.33 48.85
CA SER A 598 60.38 -18.98 49.30
C SER A 598 59.97 -18.72 50.75
N LEU A 599 59.26 -19.66 51.39
CA LEU A 599 58.82 -19.56 52.77
C LEU A 599 59.94 -19.92 53.75
N HIS A 600 59.88 -19.38 54.96
CA HIS A 600 60.74 -19.78 56.06
C HIS A 600 60.46 -21.25 56.47
N PRO A 601 61.47 -22.09 56.77
CA PRO A 601 61.29 -23.51 57.09
C PRO A 601 60.20 -23.79 58.12
N ASP A 602 60.20 -23.05 59.24
CA ASP A 602 59.21 -23.17 60.31
C ASP A 602 57.76 -22.88 59.88
N ASP A 603 57.55 -22.07 58.84
CA ASP A 603 56.23 -21.63 58.41
C ASP A 603 55.71 -22.41 57.19
N SER A 604 56.59 -23.12 56.48
CA SER A 604 56.30 -23.78 55.20
C SER A 604 55.18 -24.83 55.29
N GLU A 605 55.25 -25.74 56.25
CA GLU A 605 54.26 -26.81 56.43
C GLU A 605 52.89 -26.24 56.81
N ARG A 606 52.85 -25.28 57.74
CA ARG A 606 51.61 -24.64 58.18
C ARG A 606 50.95 -23.84 57.05
N ALA A 607 51.72 -23.05 56.31
CA ALA A 607 51.20 -22.22 55.23
C ALA A 607 50.64 -23.08 54.09
N LEU A 608 51.30 -24.20 53.77
CA LEU A 608 50.79 -25.14 52.76
C LEU A 608 49.48 -25.80 53.22
N GLN A 609 49.38 -26.19 54.49
CA GLN A 609 48.13 -26.74 55.05
C GLN A 609 46.98 -25.73 54.98
N ASP A 610 47.24 -24.45 55.28
CA ASP A 610 46.23 -23.38 55.16
C ASP A 610 45.72 -23.24 53.70
N VAL A 611 46.62 -23.30 52.70
CA VAL A 611 46.25 -23.29 51.28
C VAL A 611 45.40 -24.50 50.90
N VAL A 612 45.75 -25.71 51.38
CA VAL A 612 44.99 -26.94 51.13
C VAL A 612 43.61 -26.88 51.78
N LEU A 613 43.49 -26.38 53.01
CA LEU A 613 42.20 -26.20 53.68
C LEU A 613 41.32 -25.17 52.96
N ALA A 614 41.93 -24.12 52.42
CA ALA A 614 41.21 -23.12 51.62
C ALA A 614 40.74 -23.66 50.29
N GLN A 615 41.58 -24.43 49.59
CA GLN A 615 41.18 -25.16 48.38
C GLN A 615 39.99 -26.09 48.64
N GLN A 616 39.96 -26.76 49.79
CA GLN A 616 38.85 -27.63 50.19
C GLN A 616 37.59 -26.86 50.66
N GLY A 617 37.60 -25.53 50.64
CA GLY A 617 36.50 -24.68 51.10
C GLY A 617 36.26 -24.71 52.61
N LYS A 618 37.18 -25.30 53.39
CA LYS A 618 37.02 -25.49 54.85
C LYS A 618 37.38 -24.25 55.65
N LYS A 619 38.22 -23.36 55.10
CA LYS A 619 38.70 -22.15 55.76
C LYS A 619 39.03 -21.09 54.71
N PRO A 620 38.61 -19.82 54.85
CA PRO A 620 39.10 -18.75 53.97
C PRO A 620 40.62 -18.60 54.12
N LEU A 621 41.34 -18.39 53.02
CA LEU A 621 42.79 -18.19 53.09
C LEU A 621 43.07 -16.79 53.61
N ASP A 622 43.37 -16.70 54.90
CA ASP A 622 43.98 -15.55 55.58
C ASP A 622 45.12 -16.10 56.44
N THR A 623 46.34 -15.90 55.98
CA THR A 623 47.51 -16.46 56.65
C THR A 623 48.69 -15.50 56.59
N GLU A 624 49.48 -15.52 57.66
CA GLU A 624 50.73 -14.78 57.75
C GLU A 624 51.87 -15.79 57.73
N PHE A 625 52.90 -15.52 56.95
CA PHE A 625 54.09 -16.35 56.88
C PHE A 625 55.33 -15.50 56.66
N ARG A 626 56.48 -16.04 57.07
CA ARG A 626 57.78 -15.44 56.79
C ARG A 626 58.28 -15.92 55.43
N VAL A 627 58.79 -14.99 54.63
CA VAL A 627 59.49 -15.26 53.37
C VAL A 627 60.98 -14.99 53.56
N LEU A 628 61.79 -15.87 52.97
CA LEU A 628 63.24 -15.73 52.92
C LEU A 628 63.63 -15.08 51.61
N TRP A 629 64.21 -13.89 51.71
CA TRP A 629 64.80 -13.21 50.57
C TRP A 629 66.13 -13.85 50.18
N PRO A 630 66.57 -13.74 48.91
CA PRO A 630 67.84 -14.31 48.45
C PRO A 630 69.08 -13.80 49.21
N ASP A 631 68.99 -12.63 49.84
CA ASP A 631 70.05 -12.02 50.66
C ASP A 631 70.04 -12.50 52.12
N GLY A 632 69.15 -13.43 52.47
CA GLY A 632 68.98 -13.98 53.82
C GLY A 632 68.07 -13.16 54.74
N GLN A 633 67.52 -12.02 54.27
CA GLN A 633 66.56 -11.25 55.06
C GLN A 633 65.23 -11.99 55.20
N VAL A 634 64.63 -11.90 56.38
CA VAL A 634 63.30 -12.44 56.65
C VAL A 634 62.28 -11.30 56.58
N ARG A 635 61.24 -11.49 55.76
CA ARG A 635 60.10 -10.58 55.70
C ARG A 635 58.81 -11.29 56.07
N HIS A 636 57.88 -10.60 56.69
CA HIS A 636 56.57 -11.11 57.05
C HIS A 636 55.56 -10.70 55.98
N ILE A 637 54.95 -11.69 55.33
CA ILE A 637 53.91 -11.48 54.33
C ILE A 637 52.58 -11.96 54.89
N ARG A 638 51.53 -11.18 54.68
CA ARG A 638 50.15 -11.62 54.85
C ARG A 638 49.53 -11.89 53.49
N ALA A 639 48.85 -13.02 53.37
CA ALA A 639 48.20 -13.47 52.16
C ALA A 639 46.69 -13.64 52.40
N LEU A 640 45.90 -13.05 51.51
CA LEU A 640 44.46 -13.28 51.40
C LEU A 640 44.14 -13.90 50.05
N ALA A 641 43.26 -14.89 50.00
CA ALA A 641 42.80 -15.42 48.71
C ALA A 641 41.37 -15.92 48.71
N THR A 642 40.80 -15.91 47.50
CA THR A 642 39.50 -16.50 47.20
C THR A 642 39.66 -17.63 46.19
N VAL A 643 38.87 -18.69 46.37
CA VAL A 643 38.86 -19.85 45.48
C VAL A 643 37.72 -19.72 44.49
N ARG A 644 38.05 -19.85 43.20
CA ARG A 644 37.09 -19.96 42.11
C ARG A 644 36.87 -21.44 41.82
N CYS A 645 35.61 -21.86 41.86
CA CYS A 645 35.17 -23.21 41.50
C CYS A 645 34.48 -23.22 40.12
N ASP A 646 34.43 -24.37 39.48
CA ASP A 646 33.61 -24.61 38.28
C ASP A 646 32.12 -24.85 38.62
N GLU A 647 31.31 -25.13 37.58
CA GLU A 647 29.88 -25.42 37.70
C GLU A 647 29.55 -26.66 38.56
N TYR A 648 30.52 -27.55 38.78
CA TYR A 648 30.38 -28.75 39.61
C TYR A 648 30.91 -28.56 41.04
N GLY A 649 31.32 -27.33 41.38
CA GLY A 649 31.86 -26.98 42.70
C GLY A 649 33.32 -27.41 42.92
N VAL A 650 34.03 -27.82 41.87
CA VAL A 650 35.44 -28.22 41.95
C VAL A 650 36.33 -26.97 41.88
N PRO A 651 37.29 -26.78 42.79
CA PRO A 651 38.24 -25.67 42.75
C PRO A 651 39.07 -25.67 41.46
N VAL A 652 38.98 -24.60 40.66
CA VAL A 652 39.72 -24.45 39.39
C VAL A 652 40.87 -23.46 39.46
N ALA A 653 40.72 -22.39 40.26
CA ALA A 653 41.76 -21.39 40.46
C ALA A 653 41.65 -20.74 41.84
N MET A 654 42.76 -20.20 42.33
CA MET A 654 42.80 -19.41 43.54
C MET A 654 43.47 -18.08 43.23
N THR A 655 42.76 -16.97 43.45
CA THR A 655 43.29 -15.62 43.21
C THR A 655 43.38 -14.89 44.54
N GLY A 656 44.52 -14.28 44.80
CA GLY A 656 44.81 -13.65 46.07
C GLY A 656 45.73 -12.45 45.98
N THR A 657 45.94 -11.85 47.14
CA THR A 657 46.74 -10.66 47.35
C THR A 657 47.72 -10.87 48.50
N ASN A 658 48.96 -10.44 48.31
CA ASN A 658 50.00 -10.47 49.34
C ASN A 658 50.54 -9.07 49.58
N TRP A 659 50.86 -8.76 50.84
CA TRP A 659 51.58 -7.53 51.19
C TRP A 659 52.49 -7.74 52.40
N ASP A 660 53.50 -6.87 52.52
CA ASP A 660 54.52 -6.93 53.56
C ASP A 660 54.03 -6.26 54.86
N ILE A 661 54.04 -7.01 55.96
CA ILE A 661 53.65 -6.56 57.31
C ILE A 661 54.86 -6.49 58.27
N THR A 662 56.09 -6.57 57.76
CA THR A 662 57.31 -6.61 58.59
C THR A 662 57.45 -5.37 59.48
N GLU A 663 57.25 -4.18 58.90
CA GLU A 663 57.34 -2.91 59.64
C GLU A 663 56.22 -2.79 60.69
N GLN A 664 55.01 -3.22 60.33
CA GLN A 664 53.86 -3.20 61.24
C GLN A 664 54.09 -4.11 62.47
N ARG A 665 54.67 -5.30 62.28
CA ARG A 665 55.03 -6.19 63.39
C ARG A 665 56.10 -5.58 64.30
N ARG A 666 57.16 -5.01 63.73
CA ARG A 666 58.25 -4.38 64.52
C ARG A 666 57.73 -3.26 65.43
N LEU A 667 56.80 -2.44 64.94
CA LEU A 667 56.19 -1.37 65.73
C LEU A 667 55.28 -1.90 66.83
N ALA A 668 54.52 -2.96 66.56
CA ALA A 668 53.64 -3.58 67.55
C ALA A 668 54.42 -4.24 68.70
N ASP A 669 55.51 -4.95 68.38
CA ASP A 669 56.38 -5.61 69.36
C ASP A 669 57.11 -4.59 70.25
N ALA A 670 57.61 -3.49 69.67
CA ALA A 670 58.25 -2.41 70.42
C ALA A 670 57.30 -1.74 71.44
N LEU A 671 56.02 -1.54 71.06
CA LEU A 671 55.01 -0.99 71.96
C LEU A 671 54.67 -1.95 73.12
N ALA A 672 54.75 -3.26 72.89
CA ALA A 672 54.49 -4.27 73.91
C ALA A 672 55.61 -4.31 74.97
N GLU A 673 56.88 -4.23 74.55
CA GLU A 673 58.03 -4.18 75.46
C GLU A 673 58.01 -2.93 76.37
N GLU A 674 57.69 -1.75 75.82
CA GLU A 674 57.63 -0.50 76.60
C GLU A 674 56.58 -0.58 77.72
N LYS A 675 55.40 -1.16 77.44
CA LYS A 675 54.34 -1.35 78.45
C LYS A 675 54.76 -2.30 79.58
N GLU A 676 55.46 -3.38 79.27
CA GLU A 676 55.85 -4.38 80.26
C GLU A 676 56.95 -3.85 81.20
N LEU A 677 57.89 -3.06 80.67
CA LEU A 677 58.92 -2.38 81.45
C LEU A 677 58.33 -1.36 82.45
N TRP A 678 57.31 -0.60 82.04
CA TRP A 678 56.57 0.30 82.92
C TRP A 678 55.92 -0.44 84.09
N ARG A 679 55.32 -1.60 83.82
CA ARG A 679 54.65 -2.43 84.83
C ARG A 679 55.62 -2.97 85.87
N VAL A 680 56.77 -3.51 85.45
CA VAL A 680 57.78 -4.07 86.37
C VAL A 680 58.39 -2.99 87.29
N THR A 681 58.65 -1.80 86.76
CA THR A 681 59.28 -0.70 87.51
C THR A 681 58.38 -0.18 88.64
N LEU A 682 57.08 0.01 88.38
CA LEU A 682 56.15 0.54 89.39
C LEU A 682 55.82 -0.48 90.50
N HIS A 683 55.86 -1.78 90.18
CA HIS A 683 55.61 -2.85 91.15
C HIS A 683 56.76 -3.09 92.14
N SER A 684 57.97 -2.59 91.85
CA SER A 684 59.18 -2.82 92.65
C SER A 684 59.59 -1.63 93.54
N ILE A 685 58.84 -0.53 93.53
CA ILE A 685 59.05 0.63 94.40
C ILE A 685 58.62 0.30 95.84
N GLY A 686 59.50 0.59 96.81
CA GLY A 686 59.30 0.31 98.25
C GLY A 686 58.34 1.27 98.97
N ASP A 687 58.10 2.46 98.41
CA ASP A 687 57.13 3.43 98.92
C ASP A 687 55.75 3.21 98.28
N ALA A 688 54.69 3.68 98.95
CA ALA A 688 53.34 3.63 98.39
C ALA A 688 53.18 4.72 97.32
N VAL A 689 52.81 4.32 96.11
CA VAL A 689 52.61 5.24 94.98
C VAL A 689 51.16 5.18 94.52
N ILE A 690 50.51 6.34 94.46
CA ILE A 690 49.15 6.53 93.96
C ILE A 690 49.21 7.58 92.84
N ALA A 691 48.63 7.29 91.68
CA ALA A 691 48.51 8.26 90.61
C ALA A 691 47.05 8.60 90.34
N THR A 692 46.82 9.87 90.00
CA THR A 692 45.49 10.46 89.78
C THR A 692 45.46 11.26 88.49
N ASP A 693 44.26 11.47 87.95
CA ASP A 693 44.01 12.44 86.89
C ASP A 693 43.81 13.87 87.46
N THR A 694 43.54 14.85 86.59
CA THR A 694 43.29 16.24 87.00
C THR A 694 42.00 16.42 87.82
N ALA A 695 41.11 15.43 87.82
CA ALA A 695 39.85 15.44 88.59
C ALA A 695 39.99 14.71 89.94
N LEU A 696 41.23 14.39 90.36
CA LEU A 696 41.55 13.67 91.60
C LEU A 696 41.00 12.24 91.62
N VAL A 697 40.77 11.63 90.46
CA VAL A 697 40.32 10.24 90.36
C VAL A 697 41.55 9.33 90.27
N ILE A 698 41.58 8.28 91.08
CA ILE A 698 42.69 7.33 91.12
C ILE A 698 42.73 6.52 89.82
N ASN A 699 43.86 6.56 89.12
CA ASN A 699 44.11 5.74 87.93
C ASN A 699 45.02 4.54 88.23
N TYR A 700 45.86 4.62 89.26
CA TYR A 700 46.82 3.59 89.60
C TYR A 700 47.21 3.64 91.08
N MET A 701 47.46 2.46 91.65
CA MET A 701 48.05 2.26 92.98
C MET A 701 49.03 1.11 92.91
N ASN A 702 50.24 1.27 93.43
CA ASN A 702 51.16 0.13 93.54
C ASN A 702 50.78 -0.78 94.73
N PRO A 703 51.30 -2.02 94.81
CA PRO A 703 50.95 -2.95 95.90
C PRO A 703 51.30 -2.43 97.31
N VAL A 704 52.29 -1.54 97.42
CA VAL A 704 52.63 -0.91 98.71
C VAL A 704 51.52 0.05 99.14
N ALA A 705 50.98 0.86 98.22
CA ALA A 705 49.84 1.73 98.48
C ALA A 705 48.58 0.93 98.83
N GLU A 706 48.37 -0.23 98.20
CA GLU A 706 47.25 -1.11 98.56
C GLU A 706 47.35 -1.57 100.03
N ARG A 707 48.54 -2.00 100.46
CA ARG A 707 48.78 -2.43 101.85
C ARG A 707 48.67 -1.28 102.85
N LEU A 708 49.17 -0.09 102.48
CA LEU A 708 49.22 1.09 103.35
C LEU A 708 47.83 1.69 103.58
N THR A 709 47.02 1.81 102.52
CA THR A 709 45.66 2.37 102.56
C THR A 709 44.59 1.34 102.94
N GLY A 710 44.85 0.05 102.69
CA GLY A 710 43.87 -1.04 102.86
C GLY A 710 42.86 -1.18 101.72
N TRP A 711 43.08 -0.48 100.60
CA TRP A 711 42.27 -0.58 99.38
C TRP A 711 43.01 -1.36 98.29
N ARG A 712 42.33 -2.23 97.54
CA ARG A 712 42.93 -2.84 96.33
C ARG A 712 42.84 -1.88 95.15
N GLN A 713 43.82 -1.88 94.26
CA GLN A 713 43.87 -1.05 93.05
C GLN A 713 42.60 -1.23 92.22
N ALA A 714 42.13 -2.47 92.01
CA ALA A 714 40.91 -2.74 91.26
C ALA A 714 39.63 -2.16 91.91
N GLU A 715 39.65 -1.89 93.22
CA GLU A 715 38.52 -1.30 93.95
C GLU A 715 38.63 0.23 94.05
N ALA A 716 39.85 0.75 94.14
CA ALA A 716 40.14 2.18 94.27
C ALA A 716 40.20 2.90 92.90
N GLN A 717 40.51 2.18 91.82
CA GLN A 717 40.58 2.76 90.48
C GLN A 717 39.22 3.32 90.06
N GLY A 718 39.19 4.57 89.61
CA GLY A 718 37.96 5.28 89.26
C GLY A 718 37.25 5.95 90.44
N TRP A 719 37.72 5.74 91.68
CA TRP A 719 37.20 6.45 92.85
C TRP A 719 37.96 7.76 93.12
N PRO A 720 37.30 8.77 93.70
CA PRO A 720 37.97 9.99 94.14
C PRO A 720 39.04 9.71 95.20
N LEU A 721 40.21 10.35 95.08
CA LEU A 721 41.34 10.19 95.98
C LEU A 721 40.95 10.38 97.45
N SER A 722 40.08 11.36 97.73
CA SER A 722 39.57 11.68 99.06
C SER A 722 38.84 10.53 99.78
N THR A 723 38.39 9.52 99.03
CA THR A 723 37.74 8.32 99.60
C THR A 723 38.76 7.31 100.12
N VAL A 724 39.94 7.26 99.48
CA VAL A 724 41.01 6.28 99.76
C VAL A 724 42.09 6.89 100.65
N LEU A 725 42.38 8.18 100.47
CA LEU A 725 43.38 8.94 101.19
C LEU A 725 42.71 9.81 102.27
N VAL A 726 42.66 9.30 103.49
CA VAL A 726 42.10 10.03 104.65
C VAL A 726 43.24 10.43 105.57
N LEU A 727 43.70 11.68 105.46
CA LEU A 727 44.82 12.23 106.25
C LEU A 727 44.31 13.08 107.43
N ARG A 728 44.93 12.90 108.59
CA ARG A 728 44.66 13.67 109.81
C ARG A 728 45.95 14.12 110.48
N ASP A 729 45.88 15.25 111.16
CA ASP A 729 46.98 15.75 111.97
C ASP A 729 47.14 14.93 113.26
N GLN A 730 48.36 14.48 113.58
CA GLN A 730 48.64 13.59 114.70
C GLN A 730 48.35 14.22 116.06
N ALA A 731 48.51 15.54 116.21
CA ALA A 731 48.39 16.24 117.48
C ALA A 731 46.95 16.73 117.76
N SER A 732 46.26 17.21 116.73
CA SER A 732 44.93 17.82 116.82
C SER A 732 43.79 16.92 116.34
N GLY A 733 44.09 15.85 115.58
CA GLY A 733 43.09 14.93 115.01
C GLY A 733 42.22 15.54 113.89
N GLN A 734 42.46 16.80 113.50
CA GLN A 734 41.73 17.47 112.43
C GLN A 734 42.12 16.91 111.05
N PRO A 735 41.19 16.90 110.07
CA PRO A 735 41.49 16.48 108.70
C PRO A 735 42.50 17.44 108.04
N LEU A 736 43.52 16.88 107.40
CA LEU A 736 44.49 17.63 106.60
C LEU A 736 43.96 17.84 105.18
N ALA A 737 44.36 18.94 104.55
CA ALA A 737 44.05 19.21 103.15
C ALA A 737 44.72 18.20 102.23
N ASP A 738 44.09 17.89 101.09
CA ASP A 738 44.62 16.93 100.12
C ASP A 738 45.89 17.50 99.45
N PRO A 739 47.06 16.84 99.62
CA PRO A 739 48.32 17.28 99.02
C PRO A 739 48.28 17.26 97.49
N VAL A 740 47.51 16.36 96.89
CA VAL A 740 47.37 16.21 95.43
C VAL A 740 46.52 17.33 94.87
N GLU A 741 45.44 17.71 95.56
CA GLU A 741 44.64 18.88 95.19
C GLU A 741 45.46 20.17 95.25
N ALA A 742 46.26 20.33 96.31
CA ALA A 742 47.16 21.47 96.43
C ALA A 742 48.23 21.48 95.31
N CYS A 743 48.81 20.33 95.00
CA CYS A 743 49.80 20.15 93.93
C CYS A 743 49.24 20.50 92.55
N LEU A 744 48.05 20.01 92.21
CA LEU A 744 47.39 20.32 90.93
C LEU A 744 47.03 21.81 90.82
N ARG A 745 46.61 22.44 91.93
CA ARG A 745 46.27 23.87 91.96
C ARG A 745 47.49 24.78 91.83
N GLN A 746 48.61 24.41 92.45
CA GLN A 746 49.85 25.19 92.44
C GLN A 746 50.76 24.87 91.24
N GLY A 747 50.59 23.69 90.62
CA GLY A 747 51.39 23.21 89.51
C GLY A 747 52.84 22.87 89.89
N GLN A 748 53.16 22.77 91.18
CA GLN A 748 54.47 22.45 91.73
C GLN A 748 54.36 21.32 92.77
N PRO A 749 55.46 20.59 93.06
CA PRO A 749 55.45 19.55 94.08
C PRO A 749 55.09 20.08 95.46
N VAL A 750 54.20 19.38 96.16
CA VAL A 750 53.74 19.72 97.52
C VAL A 750 54.14 18.59 98.47
N PHE A 751 54.72 18.97 99.61
CA PHE A 751 55.11 18.08 100.70
C PHE A 751 54.33 18.47 101.95
N LEU A 752 53.70 17.53 102.65
CA LEU A 752 53.02 17.86 103.90
C LEU A 752 54.00 18.16 105.06
N GLN A 753 53.47 18.87 106.06
CA GLN A 753 54.16 19.18 107.30
C GLN A 753 54.31 17.92 108.19
N SER A 754 55.40 17.83 108.96
CA SER A 754 55.62 16.71 109.89
C SER A 754 54.44 16.53 110.86
N GLY A 755 53.88 15.32 110.90
CA GLY A 755 52.74 14.97 111.77
C GLY A 755 51.50 14.44 111.05
N ALA A 756 51.55 14.15 109.75
CA ALA A 756 50.42 13.55 109.03
C ALA A 756 50.24 12.06 109.35
N VAL A 757 48.99 11.65 109.58
CA VAL A 757 48.60 10.26 109.85
C VAL A 757 47.53 9.85 108.84
N LEU A 758 47.82 8.80 108.09
CA LEU A 758 46.88 8.15 107.19
C LEU A 758 45.98 7.19 107.98
N ILE A 759 44.68 7.30 107.75
CA ILE A 759 43.68 6.37 108.27
C ILE A 759 43.33 5.37 107.16
N GLY A 760 43.82 4.14 107.30
CA GLY A 760 43.49 3.06 106.39
C GLY A 760 42.02 2.64 106.50
N ARG A 761 41.51 1.95 105.48
CA ARG A 761 40.12 1.47 105.39
C ARG A 761 39.67 0.61 106.58
N ASN A 762 40.61 -0.09 107.20
CA ASN A 762 40.39 -0.92 108.39
C ASN A 762 40.45 -0.14 109.73
N GLY A 763 40.56 1.19 109.67
CA GLY A 763 40.68 2.07 110.84
C GLY A 763 42.09 2.18 111.41
N ARG A 764 43.11 1.56 110.78
CA ARG A 764 44.50 1.64 111.24
C ARG A 764 45.08 3.02 110.93
N ALA A 765 45.58 3.69 111.96
CA ALA A 765 46.34 4.92 111.84
C ALA A 765 47.82 4.62 111.55
N VAL A 766 48.37 5.23 110.49
CA VAL A 766 49.77 5.08 110.07
C VAL A 766 50.40 6.46 109.91
N PRO A 767 51.46 6.82 110.65
CA PRO A 767 52.17 8.05 110.40
C PRO A 767 52.87 7.95 109.04
N VAL A 768 52.58 8.91 108.16
CA VAL A 768 53.10 8.91 106.79
C VAL A 768 53.77 10.24 106.50
N LEU A 769 54.78 10.20 105.64
CA LEU A 769 55.28 11.38 104.94
C LEU A 769 54.85 11.26 103.49
N ASP A 770 54.41 12.36 102.90
CA ASP A 770 53.95 12.35 101.52
C ASP A 770 54.61 13.41 100.66
N SER A 771 54.61 13.13 99.36
CA SER A 771 55.02 14.05 98.32
C SER A 771 54.10 13.87 97.14
N ALA A 772 53.39 14.93 96.79
CA ALA A 772 52.58 15.00 95.58
C ALA A 772 53.32 15.80 94.52
N ALA A 773 53.49 15.25 93.32
CA ALA A 773 54.11 15.93 92.18
C ALA A 773 53.20 15.87 90.94
N PRO A 774 53.14 16.95 90.13
CA PRO A 774 52.27 16.98 88.96
C PRO A 774 52.90 16.19 87.80
N VAL A 775 52.09 15.35 87.14
CA VAL A 775 52.47 14.64 85.92
C VAL A 775 52.17 15.53 84.73
N ARG A 776 53.14 15.73 83.84
CA ARG A 776 53.02 16.60 82.66
C ARG A 776 53.10 15.78 81.38
N ALA A 777 52.26 16.13 80.40
CA ALA A 777 52.39 15.63 79.03
C ALA A 777 53.60 16.27 78.32
N GLY A 778 54.02 15.72 77.18
CA GLY A 778 55.17 16.22 76.40
C GLY A 778 55.06 17.68 75.92
N ASN A 779 53.87 18.27 75.98
CA ASN A 779 53.58 19.68 75.69
C ASN A 779 53.62 20.60 76.94
N GLY A 780 53.96 20.06 78.12
CA GLY A 780 54.06 20.78 79.38
C GLY A 780 52.75 20.91 80.20
N SER A 781 51.60 20.48 79.66
CA SER A 781 50.32 20.54 80.38
C SER A 781 50.24 19.48 81.48
N VAL A 782 49.71 19.85 82.66
CA VAL A 782 49.50 18.91 83.76
C VAL A 782 48.34 17.98 83.40
N ILE A 783 48.58 16.67 83.40
CA ILE A 783 47.60 15.63 83.05
C ILE A 783 47.13 14.84 84.27
N GLY A 784 47.72 15.10 85.43
CA GLY A 784 47.40 14.41 86.68
C GLY A 784 48.48 14.65 87.72
N ALA A 785 48.48 13.88 88.80
CA ALA A 785 49.48 13.97 89.85
C ALA A 785 49.79 12.60 90.44
N VAL A 786 51.06 12.42 90.81
CA VAL A 786 51.55 11.23 91.52
C VAL A 786 51.79 11.61 92.97
N LEU A 787 51.17 10.85 93.87
CA LEU A 787 51.37 10.89 95.30
C LEU A 787 52.26 9.72 95.71
N VAL A 788 53.35 10.04 96.40
CA VAL A 788 54.20 9.06 97.07
C VAL A 788 53.97 9.18 98.57
N LEU A 789 53.72 8.07 99.23
CA LEU A 789 53.50 7.94 100.67
C LEU A 789 54.56 7.01 101.25
N GLN A 790 55.27 7.48 102.25
CA GLN A 790 56.29 6.72 102.97
C GLN A 790 55.82 6.45 104.40
N ASP A 791 55.86 5.19 104.83
CA ASP A 791 55.49 4.78 106.19
C ASP A 791 56.62 5.13 107.17
N LEU A 792 56.35 6.00 108.15
CA LEU A 792 57.35 6.45 109.10
C LEU A 792 57.67 5.43 110.20
N ARG A 793 56.95 4.29 110.26
CA ARG A 793 57.25 3.21 111.22
C ARG A 793 58.50 2.41 110.83
N ASP A 794 58.87 2.42 109.57
CA ASP A 794 60.00 1.66 109.02
C ASP A 794 61.31 2.48 109.02
N LEU A 795 61.31 3.69 109.57
CA LEU A 795 62.47 4.58 109.67
C LEU A 795 63.18 4.47 111.05
N PRO A 796 64.51 4.29 111.11
CA PRO A 796 65.25 4.33 112.37
C PRO A 796 65.25 5.76 112.98
N PRO A 797 65.26 5.92 114.33
CA PRO A 797 65.14 7.23 114.97
C PRO A 797 66.34 8.14 114.67
N ALA A 798 66.08 9.32 114.08
CA ALA A 798 67.11 10.32 113.77
C ALA A 798 67.53 11.13 115.02
N ARG A 799 68.84 11.27 115.23
CA ARG A 799 69.49 12.03 116.31
C ARG A 799 69.35 13.55 116.13
N SER A 800 69.12 14.27 117.22
CA SER A 800 69.12 15.73 117.32
C SER A 800 70.50 16.35 117.03
N GLY A 801 70.58 17.34 116.13
CA GLY A 801 71.78 18.16 115.94
C GLY A 801 71.54 19.32 114.96
N ALA A 802 71.63 20.55 115.48
CA ALA A 802 71.55 21.79 114.71
C ALA A 802 72.72 21.96 113.73
N ILE A 803 72.46 22.37 112.47
CA ILE A 803 73.47 22.95 111.58
C ILE A 803 72.82 24.07 110.73
N SER A 804 73.47 25.23 110.76
CA SER A 804 73.17 26.52 110.14
C SER A 804 73.12 26.53 108.59
N PRO A 805 72.52 27.55 107.94
CA PRO A 805 72.40 27.62 106.48
C PRO A 805 73.66 28.23 105.84
N PRO A 806 73.99 27.84 104.59
CA PRO A 806 74.22 28.85 103.53
C PRO A 806 73.95 28.32 102.11
N PRO A 807 74.21 29.09 101.04
CA PRO A 807 73.71 30.43 100.74
C PRO A 807 72.83 30.41 99.46
N THR A 808 72.08 31.48 99.28
CA THR A 808 71.30 31.79 98.08
C THR A 808 72.18 31.97 96.85
N ALA A 809 71.90 31.20 95.79
CA ALA A 809 72.16 31.59 94.40
C ALA A 809 71.31 30.74 93.44
N ARG A 810 70.22 31.32 92.93
CA ARG A 810 69.83 31.35 91.50
C ARG A 810 68.45 31.96 91.32
#